data_AF-A0AAW5MSL0-F1
#
_entry.id   AF-A0AAW5MSL0-F1
#
_cell.length_a   1.000
_cell.length_b   1.000
_cell.length_c   1.000
_cell.angle_alpha   90.00
_cell.angle_beta   90.00
_cell.angle_gamma   90.00
#
_symmetry.space_group_name_H-M   'P 1'
#
loop_
_entity.id
_entity.type
_entity.pdbx_description
1 polymer ?
#
loop_
_entity_poly.entity_id
_entity_poly.type
_entity_poly.pdbx_seq_one_letter_code
_entity_poly.pdbx_strand_id
1 'polypeptide(L)'
;MHYRNVVCLLSCSLFLSSAWGCRLDEPEHNIYQQQEKGVVYLRPYEETNLSLPGVNYKRLRRLPNLLINPTTQDEWNKEPPLTDLTTDYLYEGAQAWYPHYAWHSDGRYILYAGEVVKNPPDKPPVDVASFKAWGDFAADKNSLYFEGKRTDDNGGENSLDIKTLHQVKFRFPWKPDFLGLILRDANFLYVDGHRLADPDSFRVLAQKTWDQRGKFSTAFNPCVAVPFGPWDTLARTHTKIIINGEQLDADPDTFSVVRWMPGSLLTWRDKNGLQRNVLNQGNLDKDMAKNCAAFNLQEHNVSWRKGPKCQQEILPGLDPEQFHPLSKTVAQYQDKLYVIKKTEFGENRLDIVTLDNPNLVIDKRFNAGRTHGYLLTKLQIDGEEEDGLQVFESSGPLILMDYRVPDEREAHLGDSPHYKKWYAHDDRYIYTFDGSQLWRYPTPNTKAVRVKWKTEDSGYGYWANYRSGNLDGRLLENGVFIPTGIPYNSSVNLAQYSNGESSFLINETGILWRKLRSTDQQWGQWEKLPDIDPKEFHPITKRIAQYKNNLYVAKLSPFGEDTLEILTLDSSAPFLNQRINAGEDHGYFMRSSRLRDDIQIFAIDGSLKTTERFAYDNRYVYTWNGNQLYRTASPCPAKTRNLNQNMFSSNDDIIILKTEKECRKTPDIGQTLKP
;
A
#
# COMPACT_ATOMS: atom_id res chain seq x y z
N MET A 1 13.26 34.67 -23.96
CA MET A 1 13.01 34.60 -25.41
C MET A 1 12.82 33.14 -25.80
N HIS A 2 11.63 32.85 -26.34
CA HIS A 2 11.16 31.69 -27.10
C HIS A 2 11.51 30.25 -26.68
N TYR A 3 10.57 29.67 -25.93
CA TYR A 3 10.11 28.28 -26.05
C TYR A 3 9.69 27.98 -27.50
N ARG A 4 10.33 27.00 -28.13
CA ARG A 4 9.84 26.31 -29.33
C ARG A 4 10.63 25.02 -29.53
N ASN A 5 9.97 23.88 -29.26
CA ASN A 5 10.24 22.49 -29.73
C ASN A 5 9.94 21.42 -28.65
N VAL A 6 8.82 21.54 -27.94
CA VAL A 6 8.25 20.44 -27.13
C VAL A 6 6.75 20.35 -27.44
N VAL A 7 6.38 19.97 -28.67
CA VAL A 7 4.96 19.78 -29.05
C VAL A 7 4.70 18.49 -29.85
N CYS A 8 5.71 17.73 -30.29
CA CYS A 8 5.47 16.56 -31.16
C CYS A 8 5.65 15.17 -30.51
N LEU A 9 5.71 15.06 -29.18
CA LEU A 9 5.73 13.74 -28.50
C LEU A 9 4.55 13.52 -27.53
N LEU A 10 3.67 14.50 -27.36
CA LEU A 10 2.52 14.45 -26.44
C LEU A 10 1.19 14.03 -27.10
N SER A 11 1.14 13.90 -28.43
CA SER A 11 -0.10 13.71 -29.18
C SER A 11 -0.39 12.26 -29.61
N CYS A 12 0.54 11.32 -29.46
CA CYS A 12 0.30 9.90 -29.83
C CYS A 12 0.01 8.97 -28.63
N SER A 13 -0.06 9.47 -27.40
CA SER A 13 -0.34 8.69 -26.19
C SER A 13 -1.80 8.76 -25.71
N LEU A 14 -2.68 9.50 -26.40
CA LEU A 14 -4.05 9.78 -25.92
C LEU A 14 -5.13 8.78 -26.40
N PHE A 15 -4.80 7.71 -27.12
CA PHE A 15 -5.81 6.78 -27.68
C PHE A 15 -5.54 5.29 -27.47
N LEU A 16 -4.62 4.95 -26.57
CA LEU A 16 -4.52 3.59 -26.04
C LEU A 16 -4.80 3.69 -24.56
N SER A 17 -5.94 3.16 -24.13
CA SER A 17 -6.14 2.79 -22.73
C SER A 17 -5.02 1.82 -22.37
N SER A 18 -3.93 2.34 -21.84
CA SER A 18 -2.84 1.53 -21.33
C SER A 18 -3.46 0.67 -20.23
N ALA A 19 -3.40 -0.66 -20.42
CA ALA A 19 -3.29 -1.54 -19.27
C ALA A 19 -2.27 -0.87 -18.35
N TRP A 20 -2.65 -0.64 -17.08
CA TRP A 20 -1.86 0.06 -16.09
C TRP A 20 -0.62 -0.77 -15.74
N GLY A 21 0.29 -0.91 -16.70
CA GLY A 21 1.66 -1.28 -16.45
C GLY A 21 2.34 -0.09 -15.82
N CYS A 22 3.04 -0.33 -14.73
CA CYS A 22 3.88 0.64 -14.04
C CYS A 22 4.68 1.47 -15.05
N ARG A 23 4.28 2.73 -15.25
CA ARG A 23 5.14 3.70 -15.89
C ARG A 23 6.07 4.22 -14.80
N LEU A 24 7.17 3.49 -14.60
CA LEU A 24 8.32 4.03 -13.89
C LEU A 24 8.92 5.08 -14.83
N ASP A 25 8.50 6.32 -14.69
CA ASP A 25 9.24 7.42 -15.32
C ASP A 25 10.67 7.38 -14.75
N GLU A 26 11.67 7.68 -15.58
CA GLU A 26 13.08 7.70 -15.17
C GLU A 26 13.23 8.65 -13.96
N PRO A 27 13.89 8.22 -12.86
CA PRO A 27 13.98 9.05 -11.66
C PRO A 27 14.60 10.41 -12.00
N GLU A 28 14.05 11.51 -11.48
CA GLU A 28 14.66 12.81 -11.77
C GLU A 28 16.04 12.87 -11.09
N HIS A 29 17.04 13.21 -11.91
CA HIS A 29 18.42 13.24 -11.47
C HIS A 29 18.78 14.59 -10.86
N ASN A 30 19.48 14.55 -9.72
CA ASN A 30 20.28 15.67 -9.30
C ASN A 30 21.51 15.76 -10.23
N ILE A 31 21.80 16.96 -10.74
CA ILE A 31 22.79 17.11 -11.81
C ILE A 31 23.71 18.29 -11.55
N TYR A 32 25.00 18.07 -11.75
CA TYR A 32 25.98 19.16 -11.84
C TYR A 32 25.89 19.80 -13.22
N GLN A 33 25.70 21.12 -13.28
CA GLN A 33 25.69 21.90 -14.50
C GLN A 33 26.71 23.04 -14.44
N GLN A 34 27.18 23.46 -15.61
CA GLN A 34 28.05 24.62 -15.70
C GLN A 34 27.26 25.91 -15.43
N GLN A 35 27.74 26.71 -14.48
CA GLN A 35 27.20 28.04 -14.22
C GLN A 35 28.35 29.06 -14.25
N GLU A 36 28.40 29.90 -15.28
CA GLU A 36 29.48 30.86 -15.51
C GLU A 36 30.89 30.22 -15.44
N LYS A 37 31.70 30.62 -14.46
CA LYS A 37 33.06 30.10 -14.18
C LYS A 37 33.07 28.95 -13.15
N GLY A 38 31.92 28.58 -12.59
CA GLY A 38 31.77 27.55 -11.56
C GLY A 38 30.78 26.46 -11.95
N VAL A 39 30.25 25.77 -10.94
CA VAL A 39 29.27 24.69 -11.07
C VAL A 39 28.02 25.05 -10.26
N VAL A 40 26.86 24.61 -10.74
CA VAL A 40 25.62 24.57 -9.94
C VAL A 40 25.18 23.12 -9.82
N TYR A 41 24.76 22.71 -8.64
CA TYR A 41 24.12 21.42 -8.42
C TYR A 41 22.61 21.62 -8.40
N LEU A 42 21.94 21.11 -9.43
CA LEU A 42 20.50 21.18 -9.55
C LEU A 42 19.85 20.06 -8.73
N ARG A 43 18.83 20.42 -7.97
CA ARG A 43 18.08 19.50 -7.10
C ARG A 43 16.58 19.66 -7.42
N PRO A 44 16.03 18.87 -8.35
CA PRO A 44 14.65 19.02 -8.82
C PRO A 44 13.61 18.97 -7.69
N TYR A 45 13.91 18.19 -6.65
CA TYR A 45 13.03 17.99 -5.49
C TYR A 45 13.28 18.96 -4.32
N GLU A 46 14.23 19.89 -4.45
CA GLU A 46 14.48 20.92 -3.44
C GLU A 46 14.14 22.33 -3.94
N GLU A 47 13.72 23.19 -3.02
CA GLU A 47 13.39 24.59 -3.35
C GLU A 47 14.60 25.41 -3.81
N THR A 48 15.83 24.93 -3.56
CA THR A 48 17.07 25.66 -3.83
C THR A 48 18.13 24.79 -4.51
N ASN A 49 18.88 25.37 -5.43
CA ASN A 49 20.06 24.76 -6.03
C ASN A 49 21.33 25.20 -5.29
N LEU A 50 22.37 24.37 -5.29
CA LEU A 50 23.63 24.69 -4.62
C LEU A 50 24.63 25.31 -5.60
N SER A 51 25.16 26.48 -5.27
CA SER A 51 26.20 27.13 -6.08
C SER A 51 27.59 26.73 -5.61
N LEU A 52 28.42 26.27 -6.54
CA LEU A 52 29.78 25.79 -6.33
C LEU A 52 30.77 26.60 -7.19
N PRO A 53 30.98 27.91 -6.90
CA PRO A 53 31.75 28.81 -7.75
C PRO A 53 33.23 28.45 -7.86
N GLY A 54 33.78 27.73 -6.87
CA GLY A 54 35.18 27.32 -6.84
C GLY A 54 35.49 26.05 -7.64
N VAL A 55 34.47 25.27 -8.03
CA VAL A 55 34.61 23.97 -8.70
C VAL A 55 34.75 24.15 -10.20
N ASN A 56 35.69 23.43 -10.83
CA ASN A 56 35.87 23.48 -12.28
C ASN A 56 35.04 22.42 -13.00
N TYR A 57 33.93 22.84 -13.63
CA TYR A 57 33.03 21.95 -14.38
C TYR A 57 33.76 21.08 -15.43
N LYS A 58 34.71 21.64 -16.18
CA LYS A 58 35.40 20.92 -17.26
C LYS A 58 36.26 19.77 -16.74
N ARG A 59 36.74 19.88 -15.51
CA ARG A 59 37.55 18.86 -14.82
C ARG A 59 36.74 17.95 -13.91
N LEU A 60 35.49 18.31 -13.61
CA LEU A 60 34.62 17.55 -12.72
C LEU A 60 34.34 16.17 -13.32
N ARG A 61 34.63 15.13 -12.54
CA ARG A 61 34.39 13.73 -12.89
C ARG A 61 33.80 13.01 -11.70
N ARG A 62 32.98 12.00 -11.96
CA ARG A 62 32.62 10.98 -10.97
C ARG A 62 33.86 10.19 -10.58
N LEU A 63 33.99 9.84 -9.31
CA LEU A 63 35.02 8.91 -8.84
C LEU A 63 34.52 7.47 -9.04
N PRO A 64 35.40 6.53 -9.42
CA PRO A 64 35.01 5.14 -9.59
C PRO A 64 34.55 4.53 -8.26
N ASN A 65 33.42 3.82 -8.27
CA ASN A 65 32.99 3.03 -7.13
C ASN A 65 33.77 1.70 -7.11
N LEU A 66 34.68 1.55 -6.15
CA LEU A 66 35.59 0.41 -6.08
C LEU A 66 34.92 -0.88 -5.55
N LEU A 67 33.66 -0.85 -5.11
CA LEU A 67 32.89 -2.08 -4.81
C LEU A 67 32.39 -2.78 -6.07
N ILE A 68 32.30 -2.06 -7.18
CA ILE A 68 31.78 -2.58 -8.43
C ILE A 68 32.92 -3.21 -9.23
N ASN A 69 32.78 -4.50 -9.53
CA ASN A 69 33.64 -5.16 -10.50
C ASN A 69 33.00 -5.04 -11.90
N PRO A 70 33.53 -4.20 -12.80
CA PRO A 70 32.94 -3.94 -14.11
C PRO A 70 32.93 -5.16 -15.03
N THR A 71 33.74 -6.20 -14.74
CA THR A 71 33.76 -7.45 -15.52
C THR A 71 32.60 -8.39 -15.17
N THR A 72 31.86 -8.09 -14.10
CA THR A 72 30.75 -8.91 -13.59
C THR A 72 29.38 -8.25 -13.75
N GLN A 73 29.31 -7.08 -14.40
CA GLN A 73 28.06 -6.36 -14.63
C GLN A 73 27.37 -6.83 -15.91
N ASP A 74 26.07 -7.10 -15.81
CA ASP A 74 25.20 -7.24 -16.98
C ASP A 74 25.06 -5.88 -17.70
N GLU A 75 24.75 -5.90 -19.00
CA GLU A 75 24.68 -4.67 -19.83
C GLU A 75 23.73 -3.61 -19.25
N TRP A 76 22.62 -4.03 -18.62
CA TRP A 76 21.62 -3.16 -18.00
C TRP A 76 22.07 -2.54 -16.66
N ASN A 77 23.13 -3.05 -16.05
CA ASN A 77 23.68 -2.59 -14.77
C ASN A 77 25.03 -1.87 -14.93
N LYS A 78 25.45 -1.62 -16.18
CA LYS A 78 26.77 -1.07 -16.46
C LYS A 78 26.86 0.37 -15.97
N GLU A 79 27.90 0.66 -15.19
CA GLU A 79 28.10 2.02 -14.71
C GLU A 79 28.29 3.02 -15.87
N PRO A 80 27.67 4.21 -15.77
CA PRO A 80 27.89 5.27 -16.75
C PRO A 80 29.34 5.77 -16.71
N PRO A 81 29.84 6.35 -17.82
CA PRO A 81 31.21 6.84 -17.89
C PRO A 81 31.47 7.89 -16.81
N LEU A 82 32.72 8.02 -16.33
CA LEU A 82 33.08 8.96 -15.25
C LEU A 82 32.85 10.44 -15.61
N THR A 83 32.60 10.73 -16.89
CA THR A 83 32.21 12.06 -17.39
C THR A 83 30.71 12.34 -17.23
N ASP A 84 29.92 11.32 -16.96
CA ASP A 84 28.50 11.45 -16.66
C ASP A 84 28.32 11.97 -15.23
N LEU A 85 27.58 13.06 -15.12
CA LEU A 85 27.32 13.79 -13.87
C LEU A 85 25.84 13.73 -13.48
N THR A 86 25.05 12.85 -14.10
CA THR A 86 23.65 12.59 -13.77
C THR A 86 23.49 11.33 -12.92
N THR A 87 24.53 10.93 -12.19
CA THR A 87 24.50 9.70 -11.38
C THR A 87 23.87 9.88 -10.01
N ASP A 88 23.58 11.12 -9.63
CA ASP A 88 22.91 11.44 -8.39
C ASP A 88 21.39 11.45 -8.63
N TYR A 89 20.63 10.64 -7.91
CA TYR A 89 19.17 10.60 -8.03
C TYR A 89 18.54 10.16 -6.72
N LEU A 90 17.25 10.45 -6.58
CA LEU A 90 16.46 9.90 -5.49
C LEU A 90 15.75 8.65 -6.01
N TYR A 91 16.06 7.50 -5.41
CA TYR A 91 15.38 6.26 -5.68
C TYR A 91 14.11 6.18 -4.85
N GLU A 92 12.96 6.01 -5.51
CA GLU A 92 11.70 5.86 -4.81
C GLU A 92 11.57 4.45 -4.23
N GLY A 93 11.62 4.37 -2.89
CA GLY A 93 11.23 3.20 -2.12
C GLY A 93 9.74 3.21 -1.80
N ALA A 94 9.22 2.09 -1.29
CA ALA A 94 7.77 1.93 -1.09
C ALA A 94 7.17 2.97 -0.13
N GLN A 95 7.96 3.49 0.82
CA GLN A 95 7.55 4.47 1.83
C GLN A 95 8.55 5.61 2.07
N ALA A 96 9.69 5.58 1.40
CA ALA A 96 10.76 6.56 1.59
C ALA A 96 11.54 6.71 0.30
N TRP A 97 12.18 7.86 0.17
CA TRP A 97 13.07 8.13 -0.94
C TRP A 97 14.49 7.91 -0.45
N TYR A 98 15.25 7.11 -1.20
CA TYR A 98 16.62 6.78 -0.88
C TYR A 98 17.54 7.59 -1.79
N PRO A 99 18.36 8.49 -1.24
CA PRO A 99 19.34 9.17 -2.06
C PRO A 99 20.39 8.17 -2.55
N HIS A 100 20.60 8.12 -3.86
CA HIS A 100 21.77 7.51 -4.46
C HIS A 100 22.67 8.62 -4.97
N TYR A 101 23.78 8.84 -4.27
CA TYR A 101 24.75 9.86 -4.62
C TYR A 101 26.11 9.25 -4.93
N ALA A 102 26.82 9.88 -5.85
CA ALA A 102 28.18 9.51 -6.18
C ALA A 102 29.18 10.57 -5.69
N TRP A 103 30.39 10.10 -5.43
CA TRP A 103 31.53 10.98 -5.16
C TRP A 103 32.03 11.59 -6.46
N HIS A 104 32.35 12.89 -6.42
CA HIS A 104 32.85 13.63 -7.58
C HIS A 104 34.10 14.43 -7.22
N SER A 105 34.95 14.72 -8.20
CA SER A 105 36.11 15.59 -8.02
C SER A 105 36.49 16.37 -9.28
N ASP A 106 36.95 17.62 -9.11
CA ASP A 106 37.60 18.42 -10.15
C ASP A 106 39.14 18.37 -10.08
N GLY A 107 39.67 17.52 -9.21
CA GLY A 107 41.10 17.41 -8.87
C GLY A 107 41.58 18.38 -7.80
N ARG A 108 40.72 19.27 -7.28
CA ARG A 108 41.01 20.14 -6.13
C ARG A 108 40.02 19.97 -4.97
N TYR A 109 38.77 19.63 -5.29
CA TYR A 109 37.73 19.38 -4.30
C TYR A 109 37.19 17.96 -4.46
N ILE A 110 36.78 17.36 -3.33
CA ILE A 110 35.89 16.20 -3.31
C ILE A 110 34.47 16.73 -3.04
N LEU A 111 33.51 16.19 -3.78
CA LEU A 111 32.10 16.54 -3.71
C LEU A 111 31.27 15.29 -3.45
N TYR A 112 30.23 15.44 -2.64
CA TYR A 112 29.20 14.43 -2.41
C TYR A 112 27.86 15.15 -2.22
N ALA A 113 26.80 14.69 -2.90
CA ALA A 113 25.47 15.31 -2.84
C ALA A 113 25.43 16.83 -3.11
N GLY A 114 26.32 17.33 -3.98
CA GLY A 114 26.40 18.77 -4.29
C GLY A 114 27.18 19.62 -3.29
N GLU A 115 27.76 19.02 -2.24
CA GLU A 115 28.53 19.73 -1.22
C GLU A 115 30.03 19.42 -1.29
N VAL A 116 30.86 20.43 -0.99
CA VAL A 116 32.31 20.25 -0.86
C VAL A 116 32.60 19.56 0.47
N VAL A 117 33.18 18.37 0.38
CA VAL A 117 33.57 17.56 1.53
C VAL A 117 34.71 18.25 2.27
N LYS A 118 34.52 18.45 3.58
CA LYS A 118 35.47 19.16 4.44
C LYS A 118 35.62 18.45 5.78
N ASN A 119 36.85 18.42 6.27
CA ASN A 119 37.14 17.96 7.62
C ASN A 119 37.02 19.13 8.63
N PRO A 120 36.73 18.82 9.91
CA PRO A 120 36.82 19.80 10.98
C PRO A 120 38.18 20.51 11.00
N PRO A 121 38.27 21.80 11.44
CA PRO A 121 39.50 22.57 11.37
C PRO A 121 40.69 21.99 12.15
N ASP A 122 40.42 21.19 13.18
CA ASP A 122 41.39 20.49 14.02
C ASP A 122 41.87 19.16 13.42
N LYS A 123 41.31 18.74 12.28
CA LYS A 123 41.65 17.49 11.60
C LYS A 123 42.42 17.78 10.30
N PRO A 124 43.23 16.82 9.81
CA PRO A 124 43.91 16.96 8.53
C PRO A 124 42.93 17.30 7.40
N PRO A 125 43.30 18.19 6.45
CA PRO A 125 42.44 18.48 5.31
C PRO A 125 42.24 17.23 4.45
N VAL A 126 41.13 17.23 3.69
CA VAL A 126 40.80 16.16 2.73
C VAL A 126 41.94 16.03 1.71
N ASP A 127 42.53 14.84 1.62
CA ASP A 127 43.63 14.57 0.69
C ASP A 127 43.08 14.01 -0.63
N VAL A 128 42.81 14.92 -1.57
CA VAL A 128 42.20 14.60 -2.88
C VAL A 128 43.00 13.56 -3.67
N ALA A 129 44.33 13.55 -3.52
CA ALA A 129 45.21 12.67 -4.30
C ALA A 129 45.12 11.20 -3.88
N SER A 130 44.87 10.93 -2.60
CA SER A 130 44.72 9.56 -2.06
C SER A 130 43.27 9.11 -1.91
N PHE A 131 42.31 9.99 -2.20
CA PHE A 131 40.88 9.74 -1.99
C PHE A 131 40.36 8.58 -2.87
N LYS A 132 39.63 7.66 -2.24
CA LYS A 132 39.01 6.49 -2.87
C LYS A 132 37.59 6.27 -2.32
N ALA A 133 36.69 5.76 -3.15
CA ALA A 133 35.27 5.59 -2.83
C ALA A 133 34.78 4.15 -3.06
N TRP A 134 33.85 3.71 -2.22
CA TRP A 134 33.21 2.40 -2.16
C TRP A 134 31.72 2.60 -1.80
N GLY A 135 30.89 2.92 -2.79
CA GLY A 135 29.51 3.40 -2.54
C GLY A 135 29.51 4.71 -1.76
N ASP A 136 28.71 4.79 -0.70
CA ASP A 136 28.65 5.97 0.19
C ASP A 136 29.81 6.05 1.19
N PHE A 137 30.66 5.01 1.27
CA PHE A 137 31.89 5.04 2.04
C PHE A 137 33.07 5.53 1.21
N ALA A 138 33.95 6.32 1.81
CA ALA A 138 35.19 6.72 1.19
C ALA A 138 36.33 6.88 2.20
N ALA A 139 37.56 6.93 1.71
CA ALA A 139 38.72 7.16 2.54
C ALA A 139 39.81 7.91 1.76
N ASP A 140 40.55 8.75 2.47
CA ASP A 140 41.86 9.25 2.04
C ASP A 140 42.93 8.76 3.01
N LYS A 141 44.20 9.13 2.81
CA LYS A 141 45.32 8.69 3.65
C LYS A 141 45.26 9.13 5.13
N ASN A 142 44.29 9.97 5.50
CA ASN A 142 44.17 10.57 6.83
C ASN A 142 42.81 10.33 7.48
N SER A 143 41.72 10.15 6.72
CA SER A 143 40.35 10.09 7.23
C SER A 143 39.46 9.10 6.47
N LEU A 144 38.45 8.60 7.18
CA LEU A 144 37.31 7.88 6.64
C LEU A 144 36.11 8.82 6.48
N TYR A 145 35.24 8.49 5.54
CA TYR A 145 34.08 9.28 5.19
C TYR A 145 32.86 8.39 4.92
N PHE A 146 31.69 8.90 5.28
CA PHE A 146 30.39 8.34 4.92
C PHE A 146 29.43 9.47 4.58
N GLU A 147 28.71 9.35 3.47
CA GLU A 147 27.76 10.36 2.96
C GLU A 147 28.32 11.80 2.97
N GLY A 148 29.55 11.97 2.48
CA GLY A 148 30.21 13.28 2.40
C GLY A 148 30.72 13.83 3.74
N LYS A 149 30.56 13.11 4.86
CA LYS A 149 31.01 13.53 6.19
C LYS A 149 32.18 12.69 6.67
N ARG A 150 33.10 13.32 7.39
CA ARG A 150 34.20 12.63 8.07
C ARG A 150 33.65 11.80 9.23
N THR A 151 34.02 10.52 9.29
CA THR A 151 33.67 9.62 10.39
C THR A 151 34.85 9.44 11.34
N ASP A 152 35.93 8.80 10.88
CA ASP A 152 37.06 8.40 11.72
C ASP A 152 38.43 8.78 11.12
N ASP A 153 39.50 8.66 11.91
CA ASP A 153 40.88 8.80 11.44
C ASP A 153 41.29 7.58 10.60
N ASN A 154 42.10 7.76 9.55
CA ASN A 154 42.60 6.69 8.68
C ASN A 154 44.12 6.75 8.51
N GLY A 155 44.87 6.37 9.54
CA GLY A 155 46.34 6.33 9.46
C GLY A 155 46.96 5.44 10.53
N GLY A 156 48.23 5.06 10.32
CA GLY A 156 48.98 4.19 11.23
C GLY A 156 48.35 2.80 11.36
N GLU A 157 48.24 2.28 12.58
CA GLU A 157 47.61 0.98 12.88
C GLU A 157 46.11 0.93 12.55
N ASN A 158 45.48 2.11 12.40
CA ASN A 158 44.06 2.22 12.04
C ASN A 158 43.84 2.29 10.52
N SER A 159 44.87 2.08 9.70
CA SER A 159 44.74 2.21 8.25
C SER A 159 43.79 1.17 7.65
N LEU A 160 42.89 1.62 6.80
CA LEU A 160 42.01 0.80 5.97
C LEU A 160 42.83 -0.15 5.09
N ASP A 161 42.60 -1.46 5.20
CA ASP A 161 43.18 -2.45 4.31
C ASP A 161 42.35 -2.59 3.03
N ILE A 162 42.63 -1.70 2.09
CA ILE A 162 41.97 -1.64 0.77
C ILE A 162 42.04 -2.98 0.02
N LYS A 163 43.07 -3.81 0.25
CA LYS A 163 43.24 -5.06 -0.50
C LYS A 163 42.22 -6.12 -0.11
N THR A 164 41.82 -6.13 1.15
CA THR A 164 40.88 -7.11 1.71
C THR A 164 39.48 -6.54 1.94
N LEU A 165 39.32 -5.22 1.78
CA LEU A 165 38.05 -4.53 1.88
C LEU A 165 37.02 -5.08 0.89
N HIS A 166 35.88 -5.50 1.41
CA HIS A 166 34.74 -5.95 0.62
C HIS A 166 33.44 -5.62 1.35
N GLN A 167 32.35 -5.55 0.59
CA GLN A 167 31.02 -5.41 1.14
C GLN A 167 30.56 -6.72 1.79
N VAL A 168 30.02 -6.64 3.00
CA VAL A 168 29.43 -7.78 3.69
C VAL A 168 28.10 -8.11 3.02
N LYS A 169 28.05 -9.22 2.28
CA LYS A 169 26.81 -9.63 1.59
C LYS A 169 25.90 -10.41 2.53
N PHE A 170 24.69 -9.92 2.73
CA PHE A 170 23.68 -10.64 3.49
C PHE A 170 22.78 -11.49 2.58
N ARG A 171 22.44 -12.69 3.06
CA ARG A 171 21.39 -13.50 2.44
C ARG A 171 20.03 -12.96 2.87
N PHE A 172 19.04 -13.13 1.99
CA PHE A 172 17.64 -12.92 2.31
C PHE A 172 17.28 -13.63 3.64
N PRO A 173 16.53 -13.00 4.56
CA PRO A 173 15.72 -11.78 4.39
C PRO A 173 16.45 -10.45 4.61
N TRP A 174 17.69 -10.47 5.11
CA TRP A 174 18.38 -9.24 5.53
C TRP A 174 18.81 -8.39 4.35
N LYS A 175 18.57 -7.08 4.44
CA LYS A 175 18.92 -6.10 3.41
C LYS A 175 19.50 -4.79 3.98
N PRO A 176 20.44 -4.82 4.95
CA PRO A 176 20.96 -3.60 5.57
C PRO A 176 21.65 -2.67 4.56
N ASP A 177 22.23 -3.23 3.49
CA ASP A 177 23.02 -2.51 2.50
C ASP A 177 22.25 -1.55 1.56
N PHE A 178 20.92 -1.48 1.70
CA PHE A 178 20.09 -0.58 0.88
C PHE A 178 19.90 0.80 1.54
N LEU A 179 20.16 0.89 2.85
CA LEU A 179 19.91 2.06 3.70
C LEU A 179 21.07 2.41 4.63
N GLY A 180 22.04 1.51 4.74
CA GLY A 180 23.35 1.73 5.33
C GLY A 180 24.36 0.93 4.52
N LEU A 181 25.65 1.03 4.82
CA LEU A 181 26.69 0.28 4.13
C LEU A 181 27.59 -0.42 5.14
N ILE A 182 27.69 -1.75 5.00
CA ILE A 182 28.55 -2.57 5.85
C ILE A 182 29.71 -3.11 5.02
N LEU A 183 30.90 -2.59 5.30
CA LEU A 183 32.15 -3.06 4.72
C LEU A 183 33.00 -3.78 5.75
N ARG A 184 33.89 -4.63 5.27
CA ARG A 184 34.81 -5.37 6.10
C ARG A 184 36.15 -5.52 5.40
N ASP A 185 37.24 -5.31 6.15
CA ASP A 185 38.58 -5.73 5.74
C ASP A 185 39.15 -6.80 6.69
N ALA A 186 40.44 -7.09 6.60
CA ALA A 186 41.11 -8.08 7.43
C ALA A 186 41.15 -7.71 8.93
N ASN A 187 41.06 -6.43 9.26
CA ASN A 187 41.29 -5.91 10.61
C ASN A 187 40.03 -5.33 11.25
N PHE A 188 39.14 -4.75 10.45
CA PHE A 188 38.02 -3.94 10.90
C PHE A 188 36.74 -4.20 10.10
N LEU A 189 35.63 -3.93 10.79
CA LEU A 189 34.33 -3.75 10.21
C LEU A 189 34.05 -2.24 10.10
N TYR A 190 33.38 -1.83 9.04
CA TYR A 190 32.95 -0.46 8.83
C TYR A 190 31.44 -0.46 8.67
N VAL A 191 30.73 0.21 9.58
CA VAL A 191 29.28 0.37 9.49
C VAL A 191 28.99 1.85 9.39
N ASP A 192 28.41 2.27 8.27
CA ASP A 192 28.12 3.68 7.95
C ASP A 192 29.37 4.57 8.13
N GLY A 193 30.50 4.01 7.73
CA GLY A 193 31.85 4.58 7.79
C GLY A 193 32.51 4.65 9.16
N HIS A 194 31.87 4.19 10.25
CA HIS A 194 32.51 4.06 11.55
C HIS A 194 33.27 2.74 11.67
N ARG A 195 34.52 2.81 12.13
CA ARG A 195 35.40 1.66 12.34
C ARG A 195 35.01 0.91 13.60
N LEU A 196 34.95 -0.40 13.48
CA LEU A 196 34.65 -1.36 14.53
C LEU A 196 35.69 -2.48 14.55
N ALA A 197 36.17 -2.81 15.74
CA ALA A 197 37.04 -3.95 15.95
C ALA A 197 36.25 -5.27 15.91
N ASP A 198 36.97 -6.38 15.80
CA ASP A 198 36.42 -7.75 15.75
C ASP A 198 35.43 -7.97 14.59
N PRO A 199 35.90 -7.80 13.33
CA PRO A 199 35.06 -8.00 12.15
C PRO A 199 34.58 -9.45 11.97
N ASP A 200 35.27 -10.41 12.60
CA ASP A 200 34.95 -11.83 12.53
C ASP A 200 33.68 -12.21 13.31
N SER A 201 33.41 -11.50 14.40
CA SER A 201 32.24 -11.76 15.24
C SER A 201 30.94 -11.10 14.76
N PHE A 202 30.99 -10.30 13.69
CA PHE A 202 29.85 -9.51 13.26
C PHE A 202 28.66 -10.38 12.83
N ARG A 203 27.48 -10.07 13.36
CA ARG A 203 26.22 -10.70 12.97
C ARG A 203 25.04 -9.74 13.11
N VAL A 204 24.15 -9.78 12.12
CA VAL A 204 22.82 -9.16 12.23
C VAL A 204 21.97 -10.01 13.15
N LEU A 205 21.39 -9.38 14.17
CA LEU A 205 20.51 -10.02 15.15
C LEU A 205 19.06 -10.00 14.68
N ALA A 206 18.61 -8.86 14.17
CA ALA A 206 17.23 -8.65 13.74
C ALA A 206 17.11 -7.40 12.86
N GLN A 207 16.04 -7.34 12.08
CA GLN A 207 15.65 -6.20 11.27
C GLN A 207 14.15 -5.99 11.40
N LYS A 208 13.69 -4.75 11.61
CA LYS A 208 12.26 -4.40 11.69
C LYS A 208 11.94 -3.24 10.77
N THR A 209 10.79 -3.29 10.10
CA THR A 209 10.32 -2.21 9.24
C THR A 209 9.78 -1.01 10.01
N TRP A 210 10.07 0.19 9.52
CA TRP A 210 9.48 1.43 10.02
C TRP A 210 8.01 1.55 9.64
N ASP A 211 7.56 0.76 8.65
CA ASP A 211 6.16 0.77 8.25
C ASP A 211 5.26 0.15 9.32
N GLN A 212 4.34 0.97 9.84
CA GLN A 212 3.37 0.58 10.86
C GLN A 212 2.00 0.22 10.26
N ARG A 213 1.83 0.12 8.94
CA ARG A 213 0.52 -0.15 8.31
C ARG A 213 0.21 -1.64 8.21
N GLY A 214 1.18 -2.51 8.50
CA GLY A 214 1.01 -3.95 8.49
C GLY A 214 1.23 -4.59 7.12
N LYS A 215 1.64 -5.87 7.16
CA LYS A 215 2.09 -6.66 5.99
C LYS A 215 1.01 -6.98 4.94
N PHE A 216 -0.23 -6.54 5.13
CA PHE A 216 -1.33 -6.75 4.17
C PHE A 216 -1.97 -5.46 3.68
N SER A 217 -1.43 -4.29 4.06
CA SER A 217 -1.97 -2.99 3.69
C SER A 217 -2.03 -2.79 2.17
N THR A 218 -3.06 -2.10 1.70
CA THR A 218 -3.25 -1.70 0.30
C THR A 218 -2.49 -0.45 -0.12
N ALA A 219 -2.00 0.33 0.85
CA ALA A 219 -1.36 1.63 0.59
C ALA A 219 0.10 1.51 0.09
N PHE A 220 0.48 0.34 -0.41
CA PHE A 220 1.81 0.08 -0.95
C PHE A 220 1.77 0.25 -2.47
N ASN A 221 2.75 0.99 -3.00
CA ASN A 221 2.90 1.16 -4.45
C ASN A 221 3.46 -0.14 -5.06
N PRO A 222 2.71 -0.84 -5.93
CA PRO A 222 3.16 -2.09 -6.54
C PRO A 222 4.33 -1.94 -7.51
N CYS A 223 4.59 -0.72 -7.95
CA CYS A 223 5.62 -0.45 -8.93
C CYS A 223 7.02 -0.30 -8.32
N VAL A 224 7.16 -0.36 -7.00
CA VAL A 224 8.45 -0.15 -6.34
C VAL A 224 9.22 -1.45 -6.17
N ALA A 225 10.43 -1.52 -6.73
CA ALA A 225 11.23 -2.75 -6.73
C ALA A 225 11.72 -3.17 -5.32
N VAL A 226 11.67 -2.27 -4.33
CA VAL A 226 12.01 -2.56 -2.93
C VAL A 226 10.78 -2.31 -2.04
N PRO A 227 10.00 -3.37 -1.76
CA PRO A 227 8.66 -3.23 -1.18
C PRO A 227 8.64 -2.85 0.30
N PHE A 228 9.76 -2.98 1.03
CA PHE A 228 9.85 -2.63 2.43
C PHE A 228 11.03 -1.72 2.68
N GLY A 229 10.79 -0.67 3.46
CA GLY A 229 11.79 0.23 4.01
C GLY A 229 11.12 1.53 4.48
N PRO A 230 11.79 2.38 5.27
CA PRO A 230 13.08 2.11 5.88
C PRO A 230 13.02 1.05 6.97
N TRP A 231 14.17 0.49 7.36
CA TRP A 231 14.25 -0.54 8.39
C TRP A 231 15.25 -0.16 9.47
N ASP A 232 14.96 -0.60 10.70
CA ASP A 232 15.98 -0.67 11.72
C ASP A 232 16.73 -2.00 11.62
N THR A 233 18.06 -1.97 11.65
CA THR A 233 18.92 -3.16 11.69
C THR A 233 19.69 -3.20 13.00
N LEU A 234 19.39 -4.20 13.83
CA LEU A 234 20.10 -4.50 15.06
C LEU A 234 21.17 -5.56 14.78
N ALA A 235 22.42 -5.26 15.09
CA ALA A 235 23.56 -6.13 14.89
C ALA A 235 24.47 -6.16 16.12
N ARG A 236 25.42 -7.10 16.14
CA ARG A 236 26.44 -7.18 17.19
C ARG A 236 27.77 -7.71 16.69
N THR A 237 28.82 -7.36 17.43
CA THR A 237 30.10 -8.05 17.48
C THR A 237 30.23 -8.76 18.85
N HIS A 238 31.40 -9.29 19.21
CA HIS A 238 31.66 -9.69 20.59
C HIS A 238 31.79 -8.50 21.54
N THR A 239 32.08 -7.30 21.03
CA THR A 239 32.41 -6.13 21.85
C THR A 239 31.37 -5.01 21.78
N LYS A 240 30.47 -5.02 20.79
CA LYS A 240 29.48 -3.96 20.56
C LYS A 240 28.11 -4.50 20.18
N ILE A 241 27.08 -3.75 20.56
CA ILE A 241 25.74 -3.80 19.96
C ILE A 241 25.60 -2.57 19.07
N ILE A 242 24.97 -2.75 17.91
CA ILE A 242 24.88 -1.73 16.86
C ILE A 242 23.42 -1.63 16.39
N ILE A 243 22.87 -0.43 16.28
CA ILE A 243 21.55 -0.18 15.70
C ILE A 243 21.70 0.90 14.60
N ASN A 244 21.38 0.56 13.35
CA ASN A 244 21.51 1.49 12.20
C ASN A 244 22.88 2.21 12.14
N GLY A 245 23.96 1.44 12.34
CA GLY A 245 25.33 1.95 12.38
C GLY A 245 25.76 2.64 13.68
N GLU A 246 24.82 3.02 14.54
CA GLU A 246 25.11 3.60 15.85
C GLU A 246 25.58 2.52 16.84
N GLN A 247 26.74 2.74 17.47
CA GLN A 247 27.23 1.90 18.56
C GLN A 247 26.49 2.21 19.86
N LEU A 248 25.84 1.21 20.44
CA LEU A 248 25.21 1.34 21.74
C LEU A 248 26.23 1.13 22.86
N ASP A 249 26.11 1.90 23.94
CA ASP A 249 26.79 1.62 25.21
C ASP A 249 26.07 0.47 25.94
N ALA A 250 26.18 -0.72 25.34
CA ALA A 250 25.52 -1.92 25.80
C ALA A 250 26.53 -3.05 25.94
N ASP A 251 26.37 -3.86 26.99
CA ASP A 251 27.18 -5.06 27.17
C ASP A 251 26.68 -6.19 26.25
N PRO A 252 27.46 -6.65 25.24
CA PRO A 252 26.97 -7.59 24.24
C PRO A 252 26.65 -8.99 24.77
N ASP A 253 27.22 -9.37 25.91
CA ASP A 253 27.06 -10.70 26.51
C ASP A 253 25.77 -10.82 27.31
N THR A 254 25.32 -9.71 27.89
CA THR A 254 24.09 -9.64 28.70
C THR A 254 22.97 -8.85 28.05
N PHE A 255 23.18 -8.35 26.82
CA PHE A 255 22.19 -7.57 26.08
C PHE A 255 20.89 -8.34 25.82
N SER A 256 19.78 -7.72 26.18
CA SER A 256 18.43 -8.18 25.90
C SER A 256 17.54 -7.02 25.50
N VAL A 257 16.86 -7.12 24.36
CA VAL A 257 15.88 -6.11 23.95
C VAL A 257 14.70 -6.15 24.92
N VAL A 258 14.37 -5.00 25.50
CA VAL A 258 13.20 -4.82 26.37
C VAL A 258 12.03 -4.30 25.54
N ARG A 259 12.29 -3.34 24.65
CA ARG A 259 11.29 -2.79 23.74
C ARG A 259 11.94 -2.19 22.50
N TRP A 260 11.35 -2.42 21.33
CA TRP A 260 11.84 -1.87 20.07
C TRP A 260 10.72 -1.40 19.15
N MET A 261 10.57 -0.09 19.06
CA MET A 261 9.70 0.63 18.13
C MET A 261 10.50 1.11 16.93
N PRO A 262 10.32 0.50 15.74
CA PRO A 262 11.16 0.79 14.58
C PRO A 262 11.17 2.26 14.19
N GLY A 263 12.35 2.79 13.85
CA GLY A 263 12.56 4.17 13.45
C GLY A 263 12.31 5.20 14.55
N SER A 264 12.10 4.77 15.80
CA SER A 264 11.65 5.65 16.89
C SER A 264 12.44 5.44 18.19
N LEU A 265 12.45 4.22 18.73
CA LEU A 265 12.95 3.94 20.08
C LEU A 265 13.43 2.50 20.22
N LEU A 266 14.59 2.34 20.88
CA LEU A 266 15.08 1.06 21.37
C LEU A 266 15.38 1.16 22.88
N THR A 267 14.84 0.24 23.67
CA THR A 267 15.23 0.03 25.07
C THR A 267 15.73 -1.38 25.26
N TRP A 268 16.76 -1.52 26.08
CA TRP A 268 17.39 -2.80 26.35
C TRP A 268 17.77 -2.91 27.81
N ARG A 269 18.01 -4.14 28.24
CA ARG A 269 18.59 -4.44 29.54
C ARG A 269 19.88 -5.20 29.34
N ASP A 270 20.88 -4.83 30.12
CA ASP A 270 22.15 -5.53 30.23
C ASP A 270 22.64 -5.52 31.69
N LYS A 271 23.90 -5.93 31.93
CA LYS A 271 24.51 -5.93 33.27
C LYS A 271 24.53 -4.54 33.94
N ASN A 272 24.46 -3.46 33.17
CA ASN A 272 24.44 -2.09 33.65
C ASN A 272 23.01 -1.57 33.92
N GLY A 273 21.98 -2.40 33.71
CA GLY A 273 20.59 -2.08 34.01
C GLY A 273 19.74 -1.86 32.76
N LEU A 274 18.65 -1.09 32.91
CA LEU A 274 17.76 -0.73 31.81
C LEU A 274 18.26 0.56 31.15
N GLN A 275 18.41 0.52 29.83
CA GLN A 275 18.89 1.63 29.01
C GLN A 275 17.87 1.98 27.91
N ARG A 276 17.98 3.20 27.38
CA ARG A 276 17.04 3.78 26.41
C ARG A 276 17.80 4.61 25.36
N ASN A 277 17.59 4.30 24.08
CA ASN A 277 18.10 5.08 22.94
C ASN A 277 16.95 5.54 22.03
N VAL A 278 16.85 6.86 21.79
CA VAL A 278 15.85 7.45 20.90
C VAL A 278 16.48 7.58 19.52
N LEU A 279 15.92 6.86 18.55
CA LEU A 279 16.38 6.91 17.16
C LEU A 279 15.83 8.17 16.45
N ASN A 280 14.57 8.54 16.70
CA ASN A 280 13.96 9.73 16.14
C ASN A 280 12.89 10.31 17.08
N GLN A 281 13.17 11.49 17.64
CA GLN A 281 12.26 12.16 18.56
C GLN A 281 10.94 12.59 17.88
N GLY A 282 11.00 12.99 16.60
CA GLY A 282 9.81 13.43 15.85
C GLY A 282 8.77 12.32 15.66
N ASN A 283 9.20 11.06 15.62
CA ASN A 283 8.30 9.90 15.56
C ASN A 283 7.65 9.58 16.92
N LEU A 284 8.24 10.04 18.02
CA LEU A 284 7.70 9.88 19.38
C LEU A 284 6.79 11.05 19.79
N ASP A 285 6.99 12.23 19.19
CA ASP A 285 6.28 13.44 19.54
C ASP A 285 4.80 13.41 19.14
N LYS A 286 3.94 13.98 20.00
CA LYS A 286 2.47 14.02 19.85
C LYS A 286 1.98 15.05 18.82
N ASP A 287 2.72 15.34 17.76
CA ASP A 287 2.23 16.28 16.75
C ASP A 287 1.18 15.61 15.87
N MET A 288 -0.04 15.48 16.41
CA MET A 288 -1.20 14.85 15.79
C MET A 288 -1.54 15.47 14.43
N ALA A 289 -1.09 16.70 14.15
CA ALA A 289 -1.28 17.38 12.88
C ALA A 289 -0.42 16.77 11.75
N LYS A 290 0.69 16.10 12.07
CA LYS A 290 1.56 15.44 11.08
C LYS A 290 1.18 13.98 10.83
N ASN A 291 0.51 13.32 11.78
CA ASN A 291 0.22 11.89 11.74
C ASN A 291 -1.26 11.58 11.44
N CYS A 292 -1.56 11.43 10.15
CA CYS A 292 -2.89 11.10 9.62
C CYS A 292 -3.13 9.59 9.40
N ALA A 293 -2.25 8.73 9.93
CA ALA A 293 -2.39 7.29 9.82
C ALA A 293 -3.66 6.79 10.56
N ALA A 294 -4.15 5.64 10.12
CA ALA A 294 -5.36 5.04 10.65
C ALA A 294 -5.17 4.50 12.06
N PHE A 295 -4.02 3.87 12.33
CA PHE A 295 -3.51 3.58 13.65
C PHE A 295 -2.16 4.27 13.83
N ASN A 296 -1.92 4.82 15.01
CA ASN A 296 -0.63 5.42 15.37
C ASN A 296 -0.12 4.77 16.65
N LEU A 297 1.11 4.27 16.60
CA LEU A 297 1.78 3.61 17.71
C LEU A 297 2.82 4.58 18.29
N GLN A 298 2.46 5.25 19.38
CA GLN A 298 3.36 6.15 20.12
C GLN A 298 4.08 5.39 21.24
N GLU A 299 4.98 6.06 21.97
CA GLU A 299 5.73 5.42 23.07
C GLU A 299 4.81 4.85 24.16
N HIS A 300 3.68 5.46 24.47
CA HIS A 300 2.84 4.98 25.58
C HIS A 300 1.40 4.68 25.18
N ASN A 301 1.00 5.08 23.97
CA ASN A 301 -0.39 5.05 23.57
C ASN A 301 -0.52 4.50 22.16
N VAL A 302 -1.59 3.75 21.94
CA VAL A 302 -2.11 3.48 20.61
C VAL A 302 -3.27 4.43 20.38
N SER A 303 -3.33 5.06 19.21
CA SER A 303 -4.49 5.86 18.81
C SER A 303 -4.98 5.47 17.43
N TRP A 304 -6.22 5.81 17.14
CA TRP A 304 -6.86 5.52 15.86
C TRP A 304 -7.56 6.75 15.29
N ARG A 305 -7.65 6.80 13.96
CA ARG A 305 -8.27 7.92 13.24
C ARG A 305 -9.78 7.82 13.28
N LYS A 306 -10.40 8.64 14.14
CA LYS A 306 -11.84 8.77 14.30
C LYS A 306 -12.50 9.64 13.22
N GLY A 307 -11.83 10.69 12.78
CA GLY A 307 -12.47 11.75 11.98
C GLY A 307 -11.76 12.11 10.66
N PRO A 308 -12.45 12.83 9.75
CA PRO A 308 -11.96 13.17 8.43
C PRO A 308 -10.74 14.12 8.45
N LYS A 309 -10.62 14.99 9.46
CA LYS A 309 -9.49 15.92 9.66
C LYS A 309 -8.33 15.35 10.49
N CYS A 310 -8.03 14.06 10.31
CA CYS A 310 -7.01 13.34 11.10
C CYS A 310 -7.21 13.46 12.62
N GLN A 311 -8.48 13.54 13.05
CA GLN A 311 -8.82 13.51 14.47
C GLN A 311 -8.49 12.11 14.99
N GLN A 312 -7.59 12.04 15.97
CA GLN A 312 -7.19 10.79 16.61
C GLN A 312 -7.90 10.62 17.96
N GLU A 313 -8.17 9.37 18.32
CA GLU A 313 -8.68 8.98 19.64
C GLU A 313 -7.77 7.90 20.22
N ILE A 314 -7.42 8.02 21.51
CA ILE A 314 -6.53 7.08 22.20
C ILE A 314 -7.30 5.81 22.58
N LEU A 315 -6.70 4.66 22.33
CA LEU A 315 -7.17 3.36 22.81
C LEU A 315 -6.59 3.10 24.20
N PRO A 316 -7.42 3.06 25.26
CA PRO A 316 -6.93 2.95 26.63
C PRO A 316 -6.34 1.57 26.92
N GLY A 317 -5.19 1.54 27.61
CA GLY A 317 -4.61 0.31 28.17
C GLY A 317 -3.93 -0.62 27.16
N LEU A 318 -3.70 -0.19 25.93
CA LEU A 318 -2.98 -0.98 24.94
C LEU A 318 -1.48 -0.70 25.02
N ASP A 319 -0.69 -1.77 25.05
CA ASP A 319 0.76 -1.71 24.84
C ASP A 319 1.06 -1.56 23.34
N PRO A 320 1.66 -0.44 22.89
CA PRO A 320 1.97 -0.23 21.48
C PRO A 320 2.89 -1.29 20.88
N GLU A 321 3.74 -1.96 21.66
CA GLU A 321 4.64 -3.00 21.10
C GLU A 321 3.92 -4.32 20.81
N GLN A 322 2.82 -4.60 21.53
CA GLN A 322 1.97 -5.78 21.35
C GLN A 322 0.78 -5.50 20.40
N PHE A 323 0.66 -4.25 19.92
CA PHE A 323 -0.36 -3.85 18.96
C PHE A 323 0.21 -4.02 17.55
N HIS A 324 -0.36 -4.93 16.78
CA HIS A 324 0.16 -5.34 15.47
C HIS A 324 -0.82 -4.94 14.37
N PRO A 325 -0.59 -3.80 13.70
CA PRO A 325 -1.26 -3.48 12.45
C PRO A 325 -1.07 -4.61 11.45
N LEU A 326 -2.18 -5.08 10.90
CA LEU A 326 -2.24 -6.16 9.91
C LEU A 326 -2.44 -5.57 8.50
N SER A 327 -3.26 -4.53 8.40
CA SER A 327 -3.53 -3.74 7.21
C SER A 327 -3.79 -2.28 7.59
N LYS A 328 -4.09 -1.41 6.62
CA LYS A 328 -4.34 0.02 6.89
C LYS A 328 -5.46 0.22 7.92
N THR A 329 -6.46 -0.67 7.96
CA THR A 329 -7.67 -0.49 8.80
C THR A 329 -7.86 -1.61 9.82
N VAL A 330 -6.99 -2.62 9.86
CA VAL A 330 -7.11 -3.76 10.77
C VAL A 330 -5.83 -3.93 11.56
N ALA A 331 -5.95 -4.10 12.87
CA ALA A 331 -4.84 -4.43 13.76
C ALA A 331 -5.24 -5.51 14.77
N GLN A 332 -4.26 -6.26 15.27
CA GLN A 332 -4.44 -7.26 16.32
C GLN A 332 -3.75 -6.83 17.61
N TYR A 333 -4.41 -7.06 18.74
CA TYR A 333 -3.79 -7.02 20.06
C TYR A 333 -4.37 -8.18 20.87
N GLN A 334 -3.51 -9.13 21.26
CA GLN A 334 -3.92 -10.36 21.92
C GLN A 334 -5.03 -11.09 21.11
N ASP A 335 -6.15 -11.41 21.76
CA ASP A 335 -7.30 -12.08 21.19
C ASP A 335 -8.31 -11.12 20.53
N LYS A 336 -7.92 -9.86 20.24
CA LYS A 336 -8.82 -8.85 19.67
C LYS A 336 -8.31 -8.29 18.35
N LEU A 337 -9.24 -8.09 17.43
CA LEU A 337 -9.03 -7.35 16.19
C LEU A 337 -9.71 -5.98 16.29
N TYR A 338 -8.92 -4.93 16.08
CA TYR A 338 -9.35 -3.54 16.00
C TYR A 338 -9.56 -3.20 14.53
N VAL A 339 -10.78 -2.85 14.15
CA VAL A 339 -11.18 -2.68 12.76
C VAL A 339 -11.80 -1.31 12.56
N ILE A 340 -11.17 -0.48 11.74
CA ILE A 340 -11.71 0.81 11.32
C ILE A 340 -12.59 0.58 10.10
N LYS A 341 -13.90 0.83 10.24
CA LYS A 341 -14.88 0.77 9.16
C LYS A 341 -15.45 2.16 8.89
N LYS A 342 -15.98 2.36 7.69
CA LYS A 342 -16.77 3.54 7.39
C LYS A 342 -18.24 3.34 7.74
N THR A 343 -18.87 4.38 8.29
CA THR A 343 -20.33 4.45 8.43
C THR A 343 -20.98 4.62 7.06
N GLU A 344 -22.31 4.58 7.02
CA GLU A 344 -23.08 4.83 5.81
C GLU A 344 -22.75 6.17 5.12
N PHE A 345 -22.28 7.17 5.88
CA PHE A 345 -21.87 8.49 5.38
C PHE A 345 -20.35 8.75 5.50
N GLY A 346 -19.55 7.69 5.58
CA GLY A 346 -18.10 7.77 5.40
C GLY A 346 -17.30 8.23 6.62
N GLU A 347 -17.92 8.31 7.80
CA GLU A 347 -17.21 8.57 9.06
C GLU A 347 -16.51 7.29 9.54
N ASN A 348 -15.36 7.41 10.20
CA ASN A 348 -14.69 6.24 10.72
C ASN A 348 -15.35 5.78 12.03
N ARG A 349 -15.59 4.47 12.12
CA ARG A 349 -16.05 3.77 13.32
C ARG A 349 -15.08 2.65 13.63
N LEU A 350 -14.72 2.52 14.90
CA LEU A 350 -13.91 1.42 15.39
C LEU A 350 -14.81 0.29 15.88
N ASP A 351 -14.68 -0.88 15.26
CA ASP A 351 -15.26 -2.13 15.73
C ASP A 351 -14.15 -2.97 16.39
N ILE A 352 -14.46 -3.64 17.51
CA ILE A 352 -13.55 -4.57 18.19
C ILE A 352 -14.14 -5.98 18.09
N VAL A 353 -13.42 -6.89 17.45
CA VAL A 353 -13.83 -8.30 17.28
C VAL A 353 -12.98 -9.18 18.20
N THR A 354 -13.61 -10.06 18.96
CA THR A 354 -12.89 -11.05 19.78
C THR A 354 -12.67 -12.33 18.97
N LEU A 355 -11.47 -12.87 19.01
CA LEU A 355 -11.11 -14.13 18.38
C LEU A 355 -11.72 -15.29 19.17
N ASP A 356 -12.31 -16.26 18.47
CA ASP A 356 -12.86 -17.47 19.08
C ASP A 356 -11.76 -18.44 19.55
N ASN A 357 -10.53 -18.20 19.11
CA ASN A 357 -9.30 -18.80 19.58
C ASN A 357 -8.35 -17.71 20.07
N PRO A 358 -8.15 -17.54 21.40
CA PRO A 358 -7.32 -16.47 21.93
C PRO A 358 -5.83 -16.59 21.57
N ASN A 359 -5.39 -17.78 21.14
CA ASN A 359 -4.02 -18.03 20.72
C ASN A 359 -3.83 -17.90 19.20
N LEU A 360 -4.86 -17.51 18.45
CA LEU A 360 -4.76 -17.33 17.01
C LEU A 360 -4.01 -16.04 16.70
N VAL A 361 -2.90 -16.16 15.97
CA VAL A 361 -2.19 -15.02 15.38
C VAL A 361 -2.69 -14.85 13.95
N ILE A 362 -3.10 -13.64 13.59
CA ILE A 362 -3.53 -13.33 12.22
C ILE A 362 -2.30 -13.02 11.38
N ASP A 363 -1.91 -13.95 10.52
CA ASP A 363 -0.70 -13.85 9.72
C ASP A 363 -0.90 -14.20 8.24
N LYS A 364 -2.16 -14.39 7.83
CA LYS A 364 -2.61 -14.63 6.45
C LYS A 364 -3.77 -13.71 6.09
N ARG A 365 -4.14 -13.67 4.81
CA ARG A 365 -5.41 -13.04 4.39
C ARG A 365 -6.63 -13.89 4.72
N PHE A 366 -6.49 -15.21 4.85
CA PHE A 366 -7.53 -16.12 5.36
C PHE A 366 -6.98 -16.92 6.54
N ASN A 367 -7.54 -16.68 7.73
CA ASN A 367 -7.17 -17.33 8.98
C ASN A 367 -8.36 -18.12 9.52
N ALA A 368 -8.08 -19.27 10.14
CA ALA A 368 -9.09 -20.12 10.74
C ALA A 368 -8.99 -20.10 12.26
N GLY A 369 -10.09 -19.75 12.89
CA GLY A 369 -10.36 -19.91 14.31
C GLY A 369 -10.85 -21.32 14.64
N ARG A 370 -11.60 -21.45 15.73
CA ARG A 370 -12.24 -22.73 16.11
C ARG A 370 -13.46 -23.01 15.24
N THR A 371 -14.33 -22.03 15.11
CA THR A 371 -15.58 -22.06 14.35
C THR A 371 -15.79 -20.78 13.53
N HIS A 372 -14.75 -19.94 13.42
CA HIS A 372 -14.81 -18.69 12.65
C HIS A 372 -13.69 -18.63 11.61
N GLY A 373 -13.99 -18.00 10.47
CA GLY A 373 -12.98 -17.55 9.52
C GLY A 373 -12.77 -16.04 9.62
N TYR A 374 -11.52 -15.60 9.60
CA TYR A 374 -11.11 -14.19 9.64
C TYR A 374 -10.40 -13.84 8.34
N LEU A 375 -11.01 -12.95 7.56
CA LEU A 375 -10.60 -12.57 6.21
C LEU A 375 -10.15 -11.12 6.15
N LEU A 376 -8.87 -10.89 5.85
CA LEU A 376 -8.37 -9.55 5.54
C LEU A 376 -8.74 -9.21 4.10
N THR A 377 -9.75 -8.37 3.94
CA THR A 377 -10.34 -8.03 2.65
C THR A 377 -9.64 -6.85 2.00
N LYS A 378 -9.57 -6.88 0.67
CA LYS A 378 -9.05 -5.88 -0.23
C LYS A 378 -10.13 -5.59 -1.26
N LEU A 379 -10.82 -4.46 -1.13
CA LEU A 379 -11.93 -4.07 -2.01
C LEU A 379 -11.48 -2.95 -2.93
N GLN A 380 -11.58 -3.17 -4.24
CA GLN A 380 -11.36 -2.10 -5.21
C GLN A 380 -12.61 -1.22 -5.31
N ILE A 381 -12.44 0.06 -5.05
CA ILE A 381 -13.49 1.08 -5.03
C ILE A 381 -13.00 2.25 -5.89
N ASP A 382 -13.59 2.42 -7.08
CA ASP A 382 -13.28 3.47 -8.08
C ASP A 382 -11.78 3.73 -8.31
N GLY A 383 -10.99 2.66 -8.38
CA GLY A 383 -9.55 2.74 -8.65
C GLY A 383 -8.66 2.80 -7.41
N GLU A 384 -9.22 2.97 -6.21
CA GLU A 384 -8.50 2.83 -4.94
C GLU A 384 -8.84 1.52 -4.24
N GLU A 385 -7.87 0.91 -3.57
CA GLU A 385 -8.07 -0.33 -2.82
C GLU A 385 -8.23 -0.03 -1.32
N GLU A 386 -9.37 -0.43 -0.75
CA GLU A 386 -9.66 -0.30 0.68
C GLU A 386 -9.46 -1.64 1.41
N ASP A 387 -8.75 -1.57 2.54
CA ASP A 387 -8.57 -2.68 3.47
C ASP A 387 -9.79 -2.86 4.38
N GLY A 388 -10.09 -4.10 4.77
CA GLY A 388 -11.13 -4.41 5.75
C GLY A 388 -11.01 -5.78 6.39
N LEU A 389 -12.00 -6.11 7.22
CA LEU A 389 -12.14 -7.43 7.85
C LEU A 389 -13.54 -7.99 7.59
N GLN A 390 -13.61 -9.20 7.04
CA GLN A 390 -14.81 -10.03 7.04
C GLN A 390 -14.63 -11.19 8.00
N VAL A 391 -15.64 -11.45 8.83
CA VAL A 391 -15.68 -12.57 9.78
C VAL A 391 -16.93 -13.40 9.49
N PHE A 392 -16.80 -14.72 9.55
CA PHE A 392 -17.92 -15.63 9.32
C PHE A 392 -17.85 -16.85 10.23
N GLU A 393 -19.00 -17.44 10.53
CA GLU A 393 -19.10 -18.72 11.25
C GLU A 393 -19.04 -19.91 10.28
N SER A 394 -18.26 -20.93 10.63
CA SER A 394 -18.19 -22.21 9.93
C SER A 394 -19.15 -23.24 10.54
N SER A 395 -19.52 -24.27 9.78
CA SER A 395 -20.42 -25.35 10.21
C SER A 395 -19.74 -26.43 11.07
N GLY A 396 -18.49 -26.20 11.45
CA GLY A 396 -17.62 -27.12 12.17
C GLY A 396 -16.20 -26.54 12.24
N PRO A 397 -15.20 -27.32 12.70
CA PRO A 397 -13.81 -26.90 12.71
C PRO A 397 -13.35 -26.46 11.33
N LEU A 398 -12.87 -25.22 11.22
CA LEU A 398 -12.40 -24.67 9.95
C LEU A 398 -10.94 -25.05 9.72
N ILE A 399 -10.65 -25.65 8.57
CA ILE A 399 -9.32 -26.15 8.22
C ILE A 399 -8.82 -25.42 6.98
N LEU A 400 -7.72 -24.66 7.12
CA LEU A 400 -7.04 -24.04 5.99
C LEU A 400 -6.37 -25.09 5.13
N MET A 401 -6.48 -24.96 3.81
CA MET A 401 -5.78 -25.85 2.88
C MET A 401 -4.37 -25.35 2.53
N ASP A 402 -4.05 -24.08 2.84
CA ASP A 402 -2.69 -23.54 2.82
C ASP A 402 -2.19 -23.21 4.23
N TYR A 403 -1.28 -24.04 4.74
CA TYR A 403 -0.69 -23.86 6.06
C TYR A 403 0.48 -22.89 6.05
N ARG A 404 1.01 -22.51 4.90
CA ARG A 404 2.19 -21.66 4.81
C ARG A 404 1.85 -20.21 5.12
N VAL A 405 2.65 -19.59 5.98
CA VAL A 405 2.61 -18.15 6.21
C VAL A 405 3.35 -17.48 5.05
N PRO A 406 2.72 -16.55 4.31
CA PRO A 406 3.43 -15.82 3.26
C PRO A 406 4.56 -15.00 3.87
N ASP A 407 5.70 -14.93 3.19
CA ASP A 407 6.71 -13.93 3.53
C ASP A 407 6.17 -12.53 3.22
N GLU A 408 6.91 -11.51 3.66
CA GLU A 408 6.49 -10.11 3.50
C GLU A 408 6.27 -9.77 2.02
N ARG A 409 7.16 -10.17 1.12
CA ARG A 409 7.00 -9.90 -0.32
C ARG A 409 5.72 -10.53 -0.84
N GLU A 410 5.50 -11.81 -0.54
CA GLU A 410 4.32 -12.54 -0.98
C GLU A 410 3.00 -12.06 -0.37
N ALA A 411 3.02 -11.49 0.83
CA ALA A 411 1.85 -10.88 1.45
C ALA A 411 1.37 -9.63 0.69
N HIS A 412 2.30 -8.97 -0.02
CA HIS A 412 2.11 -7.74 -0.79
C HIS A 412 1.96 -7.94 -2.29
N LEU A 413 2.35 -9.10 -2.85
CA LEU A 413 2.11 -9.48 -4.24
C LEU A 413 0.60 -9.47 -4.54
N GLY A 414 0.12 -8.34 -5.06
CA GLY A 414 -1.29 -7.98 -5.04
C GLY A 414 -1.73 -7.07 -6.18
N ASP A 415 -1.07 -7.14 -7.34
CA ASP A 415 -1.44 -6.35 -8.53
C ASP A 415 -2.83 -6.69 -9.08
N SER A 416 -3.46 -7.73 -8.56
CA SER A 416 -4.91 -7.83 -8.60
C SER A 416 -5.43 -8.80 -7.53
N PRO A 417 -6.53 -8.49 -6.83
CA PRO A 417 -7.26 -9.42 -5.93
C PRO A 417 -7.90 -10.61 -6.69
N HIS A 418 -7.34 -11.04 -7.81
CA HIS A 418 -7.87 -12.08 -8.68
C HIS A 418 -6.89 -13.23 -8.93
N TYR A 419 -5.60 -13.09 -8.58
CA TYR A 419 -4.58 -14.10 -8.92
C TYR A 419 -4.29 -15.09 -7.81
N LYS A 420 -4.37 -14.68 -6.53
CA LYS A 420 -4.17 -15.58 -5.39
C LYS A 420 -5.48 -15.89 -4.70
N LYS A 421 -5.82 -17.18 -4.64
CA LYS A 421 -6.99 -17.70 -3.93
C LYS A 421 -6.54 -18.46 -2.69
N TRP A 422 -7.23 -18.20 -1.58
CA TRP A 422 -7.10 -18.92 -0.33
C TRP A 422 -8.25 -19.89 -0.17
N TYR A 423 -7.95 -21.05 0.41
CA TYR A 423 -8.87 -22.18 0.48
C TYR A 423 -8.98 -22.69 1.90
N ALA A 424 -10.19 -23.03 2.31
CA ALA A 424 -10.47 -23.73 3.55
C ALA A 424 -11.65 -24.68 3.36
N HIS A 425 -11.84 -25.60 4.29
CA HIS A 425 -13.06 -26.38 4.38
C HIS A 425 -13.46 -26.60 5.83
N ASP A 426 -14.74 -26.92 6.04
CA ASP A 426 -15.25 -27.43 7.31
C ASP A 426 -15.92 -28.80 7.09
N ASP A 427 -16.87 -29.16 7.93
CA ASP A 427 -17.60 -30.43 7.83
C ASP A 427 -18.62 -30.49 6.68
N ARG A 428 -19.02 -29.35 6.10
CA ARG A 428 -20.11 -29.26 5.10
C ARG A 428 -19.74 -28.48 3.84
N TYR A 429 -18.81 -27.54 3.94
CA TYR A 429 -18.52 -26.55 2.92
C TYR A 429 -17.03 -26.47 2.58
N ILE A 430 -16.76 -26.08 1.35
CA ILE A 430 -15.47 -25.52 0.92
C ILE A 430 -15.61 -24.02 0.82
N TYR A 431 -14.56 -23.31 1.22
CA TYR A 431 -14.44 -21.87 1.17
C TYR A 431 -13.35 -21.48 0.19
N THR A 432 -13.63 -20.53 -0.69
CA THR A 432 -12.65 -19.93 -1.59
C THR A 432 -12.67 -18.42 -1.46
N PHE A 433 -11.54 -17.83 -1.12
CA PHE A 433 -11.42 -16.40 -0.93
C PHE A 433 -10.40 -15.85 -1.93
N ASP A 434 -10.73 -14.80 -2.67
CA ASP A 434 -9.79 -14.17 -3.64
C ASP A 434 -9.11 -12.90 -3.09
N GLY A 435 -9.37 -12.55 -1.83
CA GLY A 435 -8.90 -11.31 -1.22
C GLY A 435 -9.99 -10.26 -1.15
N SER A 436 -11.02 -10.33 -1.99
CA SER A 436 -12.15 -9.39 -2.00
C SER A 436 -13.47 -10.05 -1.59
N GLN A 437 -13.71 -11.28 -2.06
CA GLN A 437 -14.95 -12.02 -1.93
C GLN A 437 -14.68 -13.45 -1.45
N LEU A 438 -15.42 -13.84 -0.41
CA LEU A 438 -15.51 -15.23 0.02
C LEU A 438 -16.63 -15.94 -0.75
N TRP A 439 -16.36 -17.15 -1.20
CA TRP A 439 -17.35 -18.06 -1.78
C TRP A 439 -17.43 -19.31 -0.93
N ARG A 440 -18.63 -19.86 -0.78
CA ARG A 440 -18.88 -21.08 -0.02
C ARG A 440 -19.64 -22.09 -0.87
N TYR A 441 -19.14 -23.32 -0.93
CA TYR A 441 -19.72 -24.38 -1.74
C TYR A 441 -20.11 -25.59 -0.89
N PRO A 442 -21.39 -25.99 -0.85
CA PRO A 442 -21.79 -27.26 -0.26
C PRO A 442 -21.04 -28.40 -0.95
N THR A 443 -20.50 -29.34 -0.17
CA THR A 443 -19.66 -30.41 -0.70
C THR A 443 -19.98 -31.74 0.00
N PRO A 444 -20.28 -32.83 -0.73
CA PRO A 444 -20.68 -34.11 -0.12
C PRO A 444 -19.54 -34.82 0.63
N ASN A 445 -18.28 -34.48 0.36
CA ASN A 445 -17.11 -34.95 1.10
C ASN A 445 -16.01 -33.89 1.09
N THR A 446 -16.04 -32.97 2.06
CA THR A 446 -15.06 -31.88 2.17
C THR A 446 -13.63 -32.37 2.39
N LYS A 447 -13.45 -33.52 3.05
CA LYS A 447 -12.12 -34.12 3.32
C LYS A 447 -11.43 -34.69 2.07
N ALA A 448 -12.18 -34.94 1.00
CA ALA A 448 -11.62 -35.41 -0.27
C ALA A 448 -11.06 -34.28 -1.14
N VAL A 449 -11.30 -33.02 -0.76
CA VAL A 449 -10.93 -31.84 -1.55
C VAL A 449 -9.42 -31.69 -1.58
N ARG A 450 -8.87 -31.41 -2.76
CA ARG A 450 -7.45 -31.09 -2.94
C ARG A 450 -7.30 -29.77 -3.67
N VAL A 451 -6.18 -29.10 -3.40
CA VAL A 451 -5.75 -27.92 -4.15
C VAL A 451 -4.55 -28.31 -5.00
N LYS A 452 -4.64 -28.06 -6.31
CA LYS A 452 -3.52 -28.18 -7.25
C LYS A 452 -2.71 -26.91 -7.19
N TRP A 453 -1.62 -26.94 -6.42
CA TRP A 453 -0.71 -25.82 -6.25
C TRP A 453 0.26 -25.68 -7.42
N LYS A 454 0.55 -24.44 -7.78
CA LYS A 454 1.60 -24.04 -8.72
C LYS A 454 2.36 -22.83 -8.16
N THR A 455 3.61 -22.70 -8.59
CA THR A 455 4.39 -21.48 -8.36
C THR A 455 4.19 -20.60 -9.57
N GLU A 456 3.83 -19.34 -9.33
CA GLU A 456 3.66 -18.32 -10.34
C GLU A 456 4.65 -17.18 -10.10
N ASP A 457 5.11 -16.58 -11.19
CA ASP A 457 5.89 -15.34 -11.14
C ASP A 457 4.91 -14.16 -11.13
N SER A 458 5.10 -13.22 -10.22
CA SER A 458 4.30 -11.99 -10.11
C SER A 458 4.32 -11.15 -11.39
N GLY A 459 5.33 -11.31 -12.24
CA GLY A 459 5.54 -10.44 -13.40
C GLY A 459 6.11 -9.08 -13.00
N TYR A 460 5.85 -8.06 -13.84
CA TYR A 460 6.45 -6.72 -13.76
C TYR A 460 6.24 -6.06 -12.38
N GLY A 461 7.31 -5.52 -11.77
CA GLY A 461 7.26 -4.72 -10.54
C GLY A 461 7.89 -5.41 -9.31
N TYR A 462 7.59 -6.69 -9.08
CA TYR A 462 8.01 -7.38 -7.84
C TYR A 462 9.01 -8.53 -8.03
N TRP A 463 9.10 -9.14 -9.22
CA TRP A 463 10.01 -10.27 -9.53
C TRP A 463 10.01 -11.36 -8.45
N ALA A 464 8.84 -11.71 -7.92
CA ALA A 464 8.72 -12.62 -6.81
C ALA A 464 7.81 -13.80 -7.16
N ASN A 465 8.29 -14.98 -6.78
CA ASN A 465 7.53 -16.21 -6.92
C ASN A 465 6.49 -16.29 -5.80
N TYR A 466 5.23 -16.50 -6.15
CA TYR A 466 4.16 -16.77 -5.20
C TYR A 466 3.52 -18.12 -5.48
N ARG A 467 2.88 -18.68 -4.46
CA ARG A 467 2.14 -19.93 -4.59
C ARG A 467 0.66 -19.60 -4.82
N SER A 468 0.13 -20.07 -5.94
CA SER A 468 -1.30 -20.07 -6.21
C SER A 468 -1.80 -21.49 -6.43
N GLY A 469 -3.11 -21.71 -6.31
CA GLY A 469 -3.68 -23.03 -6.48
C GLY A 469 -5.10 -22.94 -7.00
N ASN A 470 -5.60 -24.05 -7.53
CA ASN A 470 -7.00 -24.21 -7.90
C ASN A 470 -7.57 -25.45 -7.23
N LEU A 471 -8.86 -25.41 -6.87
CA LEU A 471 -9.57 -26.59 -6.36
C LEU A 471 -9.60 -27.69 -7.42
N ASP A 472 -9.30 -28.92 -7.00
CA ASP A 472 -9.39 -30.10 -7.85
C ASP A 472 -10.79 -30.73 -7.78
N GLY A 473 -11.64 -30.33 -8.72
CA GLY A 473 -13.01 -30.81 -8.80
C GLY A 473 -13.84 -30.00 -9.79
N ARG A 474 -15.16 -30.06 -9.63
CA ARG A 474 -16.12 -29.40 -10.54
C ARG A 474 -17.22 -28.70 -9.75
N LEU A 475 -17.59 -27.51 -10.19
CA LEU A 475 -18.73 -26.75 -9.66
C LEU A 475 -19.97 -27.02 -10.51
N LEU A 476 -21.07 -27.39 -9.87
CA LEU A 476 -22.36 -27.64 -10.53
C LEU A 476 -23.19 -26.35 -10.62
N GLU A 477 -24.14 -26.27 -11.55
CA GLU A 477 -25.02 -25.08 -11.72
C GLU A 477 -25.88 -24.78 -10.48
N ASN A 478 -26.15 -25.81 -9.67
CA ASN A 478 -26.87 -25.69 -8.40
C ASN A 478 -25.97 -25.17 -7.24
N GLY A 479 -24.68 -24.95 -7.48
CA GLY A 479 -23.71 -24.41 -6.50
C GLY A 479 -22.95 -25.46 -5.68
N VAL A 480 -23.23 -26.75 -5.86
CA VAL A 480 -22.49 -27.83 -5.17
C VAL A 480 -21.13 -28.03 -5.82
N PHE A 481 -20.07 -28.12 -5.02
CA PHE A 481 -18.74 -28.49 -5.49
C PHE A 481 -18.52 -29.99 -5.30
N ILE A 482 -18.06 -30.67 -6.35
CA ILE A 482 -17.75 -32.10 -6.36
C ILE A 482 -16.24 -32.29 -6.49
N PRO A 483 -15.55 -32.84 -5.46
CA PRO A 483 -14.13 -33.14 -5.54
C PRO A 483 -13.84 -34.21 -6.59
N THR A 484 -12.67 -34.14 -7.23
CA THR A 484 -12.24 -35.16 -8.19
C THR A 484 -12.25 -36.56 -7.55
N GLY A 485 -12.90 -37.51 -8.22
CA GLY A 485 -13.02 -38.90 -7.74
C GLY A 485 -14.23 -39.17 -6.84
N ILE A 486 -15.04 -38.15 -6.50
CA ILE A 486 -16.30 -38.34 -5.75
C ILE A 486 -17.48 -38.50 -6.73
N PRO A 487 -18.30 -39.56 -6.59
CA PRO A 487 -19.51 -39.74 -7.39
C PRO A 487 -20.53 -38.62 -7.18
N TYR A 488 -21.23 -38.23 -8.24
CA TYR A 488 -22.31 -37.24 -8.18
C TYR A 488 -23.40 -37.54 -9.21
N ASN A 489 -24.57 -36.93 -9.04
CA ASN A 489 -25.66 -37.04 -10.01
C ASN A 489 -25.31 -36.26 -11.29
N SER A 490 -25.01 -36.98 -12.38
CA SER A 490 -24.68 -36.40 -13.68
C SER A 490 -25.85 -35.72 -14.39
N SER A 491 -27.08 -35.83 -13.87
CA SER A 491 -28.23 -35.08 -14.39
C SER A 491 -28.16 -33.57 -14.10
N VAL A 492 -27.29 -33.14 -13.18
CA VAL A 492 -27.04 -31.71 -12.93
C VAL A 492 -25.86 -31.25 -13.77
N ASN A 493 -26.07 -30.21 -14.58
CA ASN A 493 -25.03 -29.64 -15.42
C ASN A 493 -23.92 -28.95 -14.62
N LEU A 494 -22.76 -28.83 -15.24
CA LEU A 494 -21.63 -28.08 -14.72
C LEU A 494 -21.89 -26.58 -14.88
N ALA A 495 -21.51 -25.79 -13.88
CA ALA A 495 -21.55 -24.34 -13.97
C ALA A 495 -20.66 -23.87 -15.13
N GLN A 496 -21.23 -23.08 -16.04
CA GLN A 496 -20.53 -22.66 -17.25
C GLN A 496 -19.89 -21.30 -17.09
N TYR A 497 -18.70 -21.16 -17.67
CA TYR A 497 -18.09 -19.85 -17.89
C TYR A 497 -18.90 -19.07 -18.93
N SER A 498 -19.17 -17.79 -18.67
CA SER A 498 -19.86 -16.92 -19.61
C SER A 498 -19.18 -15.56 -19.66
N ASN A 499 -18.80 -15.12 -20.87
CA ASN A 499 -18.30 -13.75 -21.12
C ASN A 499 -19.36 -12.67 -20.84
N GLY A 500 -20.63 -13.04 -20.66
CA GLY A 500 -21.73 -12.12 -20.37
C GLY A 500 -21.89 -11.89 -18.88
N GLU A 501 -21.53 -10.72 -18.39
CA GLU A 501 -21.60 -10.35 -16.97
C GLU A 501 -23.03 -10.00 -16.46
N SER A 502 -24.09 -10.28 -17.21
CA SER A 502 -25.46 -9.91 -16.83
C SER A 502 -26.14 -10.98 -15.99
N SER A 503 -26.78 -10.53 -14.90
CA SER A 503 -27.64 -11.35 -14.06
C SER A 503 -29.08 -11.44 -14.59
N PHE A 504 -29.46 -10.55 -15.51
CA PHE A 504 -30.80 -10.51 -16.11
C PHE A 504 -30.74 -10.72 -17.63
N LEU A 505 -31.75 -11.40 -18.16
CA LEU A 505 -31.97 -11.61 -19.58
C LEU A 505 -33.45 -11.41 -19.90
N ILE A 506 -33.72 -10.51 -20.85
CA ILE A 506 -35.05 -10.25 -21.38
C ILE A 506 -35.23 -11.10 -22.63
N ASN A 507 -36.31 -11.89 -22.70
CA ASN A 507 -36.68 -12.63 -23.90
C ASN A 507 -38.17 -12.46 -24.22
N GLU A 508 -38.60 -12.93 -25.39
CA GLU A 508 -40.00 -12.83 -25.85
C GLU A 508 -41.00 -13.56 -24.95
N THR A 509 -40.53 -14.51 -24.13
CA THR A 509 -41.33 -15.41 -23.29
C THR A 509 -41.31 -15.07 -21.80
N GLY A 510 -40.58 -14.02 -21.39
CA GLY A 510 -40.42 -13.62 -19.99
C GLY A 510 -39.06 -12.99 -19.66
N ILE A 511 -38.90 -12.68 -18.36
CA ILE A 511 -37.63 -12.26 -17.79
C ILE A 511 -36.96 -13.44 -17.09
N LEU A 512 -35.69 -13.66 -17.39
CA LEU A 512 -34.85 -14.65 -16.74
C LEU A 512 -33.80 -13.95 -15.88
N TRP A 513 -33.44 -14.57 -14.76
CA TRP A 513 -32.32 -14.17 -13.94
C TRP A 513 -31.43 -15.36 -13.60
N ARG A 514 -30.17 -15.12 -13.25
CA ARG A 514 -29.23 -16.18 -12.86
C ARG A 514 -28.26 -15.70 -11.80
N LYS A 515 -27.64 -16.68 -11.13
CA LYS A 515 -26.68 -16.46 -10.05
C LYS A 515 -25.24 -16.59 -10.54
N LEU A 516 -24.39 -15.64 -10.18
CA LEU A 516 -22.94 -15.83 -10.22
C LEU A 516 -22.54 -16.88 -9.18
N ARG A 517 -21.62 -17.78 -9.55
CA ARG A 517 -21.23 -18.94 -8.74
C ARG A 517 -19.77 -18.97 -8.33
N SER A 518 -18.90 -18.23 -9.00
CA SER A 518 -17.50 -18.16 -8.58
C SER A 518 -16.84 -16.87 -9.07
N THR A 519 -15.65 -16.59 -8.55
CA THR A 519 -14.75 -15.51 -9.01
C THR A 519 -14.40 -15.62 -10.48
N ASP A 520 -14.42 -16.84 -11.03
CA ASP A 520 -14.03 -17.15 -12.41
C ASP A 520 -15.19 -16.97 -13.39
N GLN A 521 -16.21 -16.18 -13.02
CA GLN A 521 -17.40 -15.91 -13.83
C GLN A 521 -18.12 -17.19 -14.28
N GLN A 522 -18.19 -18.20 -13.39
CA GLN A 522 -19.06 -19.35 -13.59
C GLN A 522 -20.47 -18.99 -13.15
N TRP A 523 -21.47 -19.33 -13.96
CA TRP A 523 -22.86 -18.97 -13.72
C TRP A 523 -23.74 -20.19 -13.49
N GLY A 524 -24.80 -20.00 -12.70
CA GLY A 524 -25.87 -20.97 -12.54
C GLY A 524 -26.85 -20.94 -13.71
N GLN A 525 -27.83 -21.84 -13.63
CA GLN A 525 -28.95 -21.90 -14.58
C GLN A 525 -29.80 -20.62 -14.55
N TRP A 526 -30.45 -20.33 -15.68
CA TRP A 526 -31.45 -19.29 -15.76
C TRP A 526 -32.75 -19.72 -15.06
N GLU A 527 -33.26 -18.85 -14.21
CA GLU A 527 -34.51 -18.98 -13.47
C GLU A 527 -35.50 -17.92 -13.99
N LYS A 528 -36.76 -18.31 -14.27
CA LYS A 528 -37.78 -17.36 -14.75
C LYS A 528 -38.34 -16.54 -13.59
N LEU A 529 -38.41 -15.22 -13.76
CA LEU A 529 -39.15 -14.35 -12.86
C LEU A 529 -40.65 -14.40 -13.22
N PRO A 530 -41.53 -14.81 -12.29
CA PRO A 530 -42.96 -14.89 -12.57
C PRO A 530 -43.58 -13.49 -12.62
N ASP A 531 -44.67 -13.36 -13.36
CA ASP A 531 -45.59 -12.20 -13.31
C ASP A 531 -44.98 -10.81 -13.63
N ILE A 532 -43.91 -10.79 -14.44
CA ILE A 532 -43.29 -9.55 -14.96
C ILE A 532 -43.55 -9.44 -16.46
N ASP A 533 -44.04 -8.28 -16.90
CA ASP A 533 -44.12 -7.94 -18.33
C ASP A 533 -42.72 -7.58 -18.86
N PRO A 534 -42.15 -8.34 -19.82
CA PRO A 534 -40.85 -8.04 -20.39
C PRO A 534 -40.71 -6.65 -21.00
N LYS A 535 -41.82 -6.02 -21.42
CA LYS A 535 -41.80 -4.68 -22.04
C LYS A 535 -41.61 -3.53 -21.04
N GLU A 536 -41.95 -3.77 -19.78
CA GLU A 536 -41.85 -2.78 -18.68
C GLU A 536 -40.64 -3.05 -17.76
N PHE A 537 -39.86 -4.10 -18.03
CA PHE A 537 -38.67 -4.43 -17.27
C PHE A 537 -37.46 -3.70 -17.87
N HIS A 538 -36.87 -2.78 -17.10
CA HIS A 538 -35.82 -1.89 -17.57
C HIS A 538 -34.49 -2.20 -16.87
N PRO A 539 -33.52 -2.84 -17.56
CA PRO A 539 -32.17 -3.02 -17.04
C PRO A 539 -31.48 -1.67 -16.89
N ILE A 540 -30.90 -1.44 -15.72
CA ILE A 540 -30.18 -0.21 -15.38
C ILE A 540 -28.68 -0.46 -15.46
N THR A 541 -28.25 -1.56 -14.82
CA THR A 541 -26.90 -2.11 -14.91
C THR A 541 -26.98 -3.59 -15.27
N LYS A 542 -25.84 -4.28 -15.27
CA LYS A 542 -25.80 -5.74 -15.46
C LYS A 542 -26.45 -6.52 -14.31
N ARG A 543 -26.69 -5.87 -13.16
CA ARG A 543 -27.17 -6.50 -11.92
C ARG A 543 -28.31 -5.75 -11.23
N ILE A 544 -28.74 -4.61 -11.78
CA ILE A 544 -29.89 -3.84 -11.30
C ILE A 544 -30.86 -3.64 -12.46
N ALA A 545 -32.14 -3.89 -12.20
CA ALA A 545 -33.22 -3.57 -13.12
C ALA A 545 -34.42 -2.99 -12.37
N GLN A 546 -35.25 -2.22 -13.06
CA GLN A 546 -36.50 -1.68 -12.53
C GLN A 546 -37.70 -2.34 -13.20
N TYR A 547 -38.73 -2.65 -12.42
CA TYR A 547 -40.06 -2.93 -12.92
C TYR A 547 -41.08 -2.25 -12.02
N LYS A 548 -41.84 -1.31 -12.59
CA LYS A 548 -42.73 -0.41 -11.85
C LYS A 548 -41.96 0.29 -10.72
N ASN A 549 -42.49 0.23 -9.49
CA ASN A 549 -41.88 0.86 -8.32
C ASN A 549 -40.88 -0.07 -7.61
N ASN A 550 -40.42 -1.15 -8.24
CA ASN A 550 -39.50 -2.09 -7.61
C ASN A 550 -38.17 -2.14 -8.36
N LEU A 551 -37.08 -2.08 -7.61
CA LEU A 551 -35.74 -2.43 -8.09
C LEU A 551 -35.45 -3.89 -7.78
N TYR A 552 -35.03 -4.60 -8.82
CA TYR A 552 -34.52 -5.96 -8.77
C TYR A 552 -33.00 -5.88 -8.76
N VAL A 553 -32.40 -6.20 -7.61
CA VAL A 553 -30.96 -6.11 -7.38
C VAL A 553 -30.41 -7.52 -7.20
N ALA A 554 -29.59 -7.96 -8.14
CA ALA A 554 -28.80 -9.19 -7.99
C ALA A 554 -27.62 -8.89 -7.04
N LYS A 555 -27.84 -9.18 -5.76
CA LYS A 555 -26.91 -8.85 -4.68
C LYS A 555 -26.05 -10.06 -4.31
N LEU A 556 -24.74 -9.85 -4.34
CA LEU A 556 -23.76 -10.86 -3.96
C LEU A 556 -23.68 -10.94 -2.43
N SER A 557 -24.01 -12.09 -1.84
CA SER A 557 -23.91 -12.28 -0.40
C SER A 557 -22.46 -12.32 0.10
N PRO A 558 -22.21 -12.20 1.42
CA PRO A 558 -20.88 -12.39 1.99
C PRO A 558 -20.24 -13.75 1.68
N PHE A 559 -21.02 -14.76 1.29
CA PHE A 559 -20.55 -16.09 0.89
C PHE A 559 -20.54 -16.32 -0.63
N GLY A 560 -20.66 -15.26 -1.42
CA GLY A 560 -20.57 -15.33 -2.88
C GLY A 560 -21.82 -15.94 -3.53
N GLU A 561 -22.88 -16.18 -2.76
CA GLU A 561 -24.14 -16.66 -3.31
C GLU A 561 -24.99 -15.46 -3.72
N ASP A 562 -25.31 -15.34 -5.00
CA ASP A 562 -26.23 -14.31 -5.49
C ASP A 562 -27.64 -14.53 -4.96
N THR A 563 -28.21 -13.44 -4.45
CA THR A 563 -29.60 -13.33 -4.03
C THR A 563 -30.28 -12.24 -4.84
N LEU A 564 -31.57 -12.40 -5.10
CA LEU A 564 -32.38 -11.37 -5.73
C LEU A 564 -33.10 -10.57 -4.64
N GLU A 565 -32.64 -9.35 -4.41
CA GLU A 565 -33.28 -8.40 -3.51
C GLU A 565 -34.28 -7.55 -4.29
N ILE A 566 -35.48 -7.37 -3.75
CA ILE A 566 -36.52 -6.52 -4.33
C ILE A 566 -36.71 -5.33 -3.40
N LEU A 567 -36.35 -4.14 -3.87
CA LEU A 567 -36.48 -2.89 -3.13
C LEU A 567 -37.66 -2.10 -3.68
N THR A 568 -38.62 -1.75 -2.83
CA THR A 568 -39.73 -0.88 -3.21
C THR A 568 -39.29 0.58 -3.12
N LEU A 569 -39.39 1.28 -4.24
CA LEU A 569 -39.17 2.71 -4.36
C LEU A 569 -40.40 3.47 -3.85
N ASP A 570 -40.15 4.55 -3.14
CA ASP A 570 -41.13 5.55 -2.75
C ASP A 570 -41.56 6.48 -3.91
N SER A 571 -41.03 6.26 -5.11
CA SER A 571 -41.41 6.96 -6.33
C SER A 571 -41.52 6.00 -7.51
N SER A 572 -42.46 6.28 -8.41
CA SER A 572 -42.58 5.57 -9.70
C SER A 572 -41.68 6.14 -10.79
N ALA A 573 -40.81 7.12 -10.47
CA ALA A 573 -39.91 7.72 -11.44
C ALA A 573 -38.94 6.68 -12.03
N PRO A 574 -38.56 6.82 -13.32
CA PRO A 574 -37.52 5.99 -13.91
C PRO A 574 -36.21 6.15 -13.14
N PHE A 575 -35.64 5.03 -12.70
CA PHE A 575 -34.38 4.98 -12.00
C PHE A 575 -33.24 4.98 -13.02
N LEU A 576 -32.35 5.95 -12.91
CA LEU A 576 -31.33 6.21 -13.92
C LEU A 576 -30.01 5.51 -13.55
N ASN A 577 -29.22 5.17 -14.57
CA ASN A 577 -27.85 4.68 -14.40
C ASN A 577 -26.91 5.84 -14.01
N GLN A 578 -27.06 6.32 -12.79
CA GLN A 578 -26.28 7.40 -12.18
C GLN A 578 -26.03 7.09 -10.70
N ARG A 579 -25.04 7.75 -10.09
CA ARG A 579 -24.62 7.46 -8.71
C ARG A 579 -25.70 7.69 -7.67
N ILE A 580 -26.58 8.68 -7.85
CA ILE A 580 -27.61 9.01 -6.88
C ILE A 580 -28.93 9.31 -7.58
N ASN A 581 -30.01 8.66 -7.13
CA ASN A 581 -31.37 8.87 -7.61
C ASN A 581 -32.24 9.44 -6.49
N ALA A 582 -33.16 10.33 -6.83
CA ALA A 582 -34.07 10.96 -5.90
C ALA A 582 -35.42 10.24 -5.87
N GLY A 583 -35.89 9.93 -4.67
CA GLY A 583 -37.26 9.53 -4.36
C GLY A 583 -38.08 10.68 -3.80
N GLU A 584 -39.23 10.34 -3.22
CA GLU A 584 -40.10 11.31 -2.53
C GLU A 584 -39.57 11.65 -1.14
N ASP A 585 -39.24 10.63 -0.34
CA ASP A 585 -38.76 10.74 1.05
C ASP A 585 -37.33 10.19 1.22
N HIS A 586 -36.81 9.50 0.19
CA HIS A 586 -35.50 8.85 0.21
C HIS A 586 -34.60 9.24 -0.96
N GLY A 587 -33.30 9.19 -0.73
CA GLY A 587 -32.30 9.11 -1.78
C GLY A 587 -31.77 7.69 -1.93
N TYR A 588 -31.42 7.32 -3.16
CA TYR A 588 -30.92 6.00 -3.51
C TYR A 588 -29.52 6.14 -4.12
N PHE A 589 -28.50 5.73 -3.40
CA PHE A 589 -27.10 5.79 -3.84
C PHE A 589 -26.66 4.42 -4.38
N MET A 590 -26.28 4.38 -5.66
CA MET A 590 -25.86 3.18 -6.35
C MET A 590 -24.37 2.92 -6.13
N ARG A 591 -24.09 1.83 -5.41
CA ARG A 591 -22.75 1.29 -5.20
C ARG A 591 -22.50 0.24 -6.28
N SER A 592 -21.46 0.43 -7.09
CA SER A 592 -21.08 -0.51 -8.15
C SER A 592 -19.58 -0.77 -8.10
N SER A 593 -19.20 -2.04 -8.04
CA SER A 593 -17.83 -2.53 -8.23
C SER A 593 -17.85 -3.73 -9.17
N ARG A 594 -16.67 -4.19 -9.63
CA ARG A 594 -16.48 -5.18 -10.71
C ARG A 594 -17.44 -6.39 -10.66
N LEU A 595 -17.90 -6.83 -9.49
CA LEU A 595 -18.88 -7.92 -9.32
C LEU A 595 -19.97 -7.62 -8.27
N ARG A 596 -20.09 -6.38 -7.77
CA ARG A 596 -21.06 -6.04 -6.72
C ARG A 596 -21.81 -4.77 -7.09
N ASP A 597 -23.10 -4.91 -7.30
CA ASP A 597 -24.02 -3.78 -7.32
C ASP A 597 -24.89 -3.85 -6.06
N ASP A 598 -25.10 -2.69 -5.43
CA ASP A 598 -25.94 -2.53 -4.25
C ASP A 598 -26.55 -1.12 -4.23
N ILE A 599 -27.66 -0.96 -3.51
CA ILE A 599 -28.34 0.32 -3.33
C ILE A 599 -28.33 0.69 -1.85
N GLN A 600 -27.68 1.81 -1.53
CA GLN A 600 -27.82 2.45 -0.23
C GLN A 600 -29.03 3.39 -0.26
N ILE A 601 -30.00 3.12 0.61
CA ILE A 601 -31.16 3.99 0.83
C ILE A 601 -30.86 4.92 2.00
N PHE A 602 -31.17 6.21 1.87
CA PHE A 602 -31.02 7.18 2.95
C PHE A 602 -32.18 8.18 2.97
N ALA A 603 -32.55 8.65 4.16
CA ALA A 603 -33.58 9.67 4.31
C ALA A 603 -33.07 11.05 3.84
N ILE A 604 -33.96 11.83 3.22
CA ILE A 604 -33.68 13.20 2.74
C ILE A 604 -34.51 14.24 3.51
N ASP A 605 -34.02 15.47 3.57
CA ASP A 605 -34.74 16.61 4.16
C ASP A 605 -35.41 17.46 3.06
N GLY A 606 -36.68 17.19 2.77
CA GLY A 606 -37.40 17.78 1.65
C GLY A 606 -36.99 17.17 0.31
N SER A 607 -36.95 17.97 -0.77
CA SER A 607 -36.65 17.44 -2.11
C SER A 607 -35.15 17.31 -2.35
N LEU A 608 -34.69 16.14 -2.79
CA LEU A 608 -33.31 15.93 -3.22
C LEU A 608 -33.09 16.48 -4.63
N LYS A 609 -32.11 17.37 -4.79
CA LYS A 609 -31.63 17.87 -6.09
C LYS A 609 -30.31 17.18 -6.42
N THR A 610 -30.28 16.47 -7.54
CA THR A 610 -29.10 15.72 -8.00
C THR A 610 -28.34 16.51 -9.07
N THR A 611 -27.01 16.48 -9.00
CA THR A 611 -26.10 16.97 -10.04
C THR A 611 -25.16 15.84 -10.44
N GLU A 612 -24.27 16.08 -11.40
CA GLU A 612 -23.28 15.10 -11.84
C GLU A 612 -22.27 14.71 -10.73
N ARG A 613 -21.99 15.59 -9.76
CA ARG A 613 -20.92 15.37 -8.75
C ARG A 613 -21.39 15.35 -7.30
N PHE A 614 -22.53 15.94 -7.01
CA PHE A 614 -23.11 15.98 -5.67
C PHE A 614 -24.63 16.04 -5.75
N ALA A 615 -25.30 15.74 -4.66
CA ALA A 615 -26.70 16.04 -4.49
C ALA A 615 -26.88 16.91 -3.25
N TYR A 616 -28.01 17.58 -3.13
CA TYR A 616 -28.32 18.33 -1.92
C TYR A 616 -29.82 18.34 -1.68
N ASP A 617 -30.19 18.40 -0.41
CA ASP A 617 -31.56 18.62 0.05
C ASP A 617 -31.64 19.96 0.80
N ASN A 618 -32.64 20.16 1.65
CA ASN A 618 -32.80 21.42 2.38
C ASN A 618 -31.73 21.65 3.48
N ARG A 619 -31.02 20.60 3.91
CA ARG A 619 -30.12 20.65 5.07
C ARG A 619 -28.71 20.13 4.79
N TYR A 620 -28.57 19.22 3.84
CA TYR A 620 -27.39 18.44 3.61
C TYR A 620 -26.93 18.51 2.15
N VAL A 621 -25.62 18.40 2.00
CA VAL A 621 -24.95 18.12 0.73
C VAL A 621 -24.39 16.71 0.80
N TYR A 622 -24.70 15.93 -0.22
CA TYR A 622 -24.27 14.56 -0.42
C TYR A 622 -23.20 14.52 -1.50
N THR A 623 -22.01 14.05 -1.14
CA THR A 623 -20.90 13.84 -2.08
C THR A 623 -20.50 12.38 -2.03
N TRP A 624 -19.78 11.90 -3.03
CA TRP A 624 -19.32 10.50 -3.05
C TRP A 624 -17.91 10.41 -3.59
N ASN A 625 -17.14 9.49 -3.05
CA ASN A 625 -15.90 9.03 -3.66
C ASN A 625 -16.03 7.52 -3.72
N GLY A 626 -15.95 6.93 -4.90
CA GLY A 626 -16.17 5.50 -4.93
C GLY A 626 -17.63 5.09 -4.78
N ASN A 627 -17.74 3.97 -4.08
CA ASN A 627 -18.96 3.43 -3.51
C ASN A 627 -19.25 3.96 -2.10
N GLN A 628 -18.54 5.02 -1.66
CA GLN A 628 -18.76 5.65 -0.37
C GLN A 628 -19.50 6.98 -0.54
N LEU A 629 -20.70 7.05 0.03
CA LEU A 629 -21.47 8.29 0.19
C LEU A 629 -20.98 9.06 1.42
N TYR A 630 -20.96 10.38 1.34
CA TYR A 630 -20.66 11.30 2.42
C TYR A 630 -21.78 12.32 2.54
N ARG A 631 -22.05 12.77 3.76
CA ARG A 631 -23.08 13.78 4.04
C ARG A 631 -22.49 14.91 4.87
N THR A 632 -22.68 16.15 4.39
CA THR A 632 -22.21 17.36 5.07
C THR A 632 -23.38 18.31 5.31
N ALA A 633 -23.58 18.73 6.56
CA ALA A 633 -24.57 19.74 6.89
C ALA A 633 -24.15 21.10 6.32
N SER A 634 -25.10 21.82 5.71
CA SER A 634 -24.89 23.17 5.20
C SER A 634 -26.12 24.04 5.48
N PRO A 635 -25.95 25.29 5.92
CA PRO A 635 -27.07 26.23 6.08
C PRO A 635 -27.60 26.77 4.73
N CYS A 636 -26.92 26.50 3.61
CA CYS A 636 -27.39 26.85 2.28
C CYS A 636 -26.94 25.84 1.22
N PRO A 637 -27.43 24.57 1.27
CA PRO A 637 -26.93 23.50 0.40
C PRO A 637 -27.02 23.83 -1.09
N ALA A 638 -28.05 24.58 -1.50
CA ALA A 638 -28.26 25.04 -2.87
C ALA A 638 -27.16 25.97 -3.43
N LYS A 639 -26.30 26.53 -2.57
CA LYS A 639 -25.14 27.36 -3.00
C LYS A 639 -23.86 26.55 -3.21
N THR A 640 -23.90 25.23 -3.05
CA THR A 640 -22.77 24.34 -3.29
C THR A 640 -22.34 24.40 -4.76
N ARG A 641 -21.03 24.41 -5.01
CA ARG A 641 -20.47 24.55 -6.37
C ARG A 641 -19.11 23.89 -6.51
N ASN A 642 -18.71 23.60 -7.75
CA ASN A 642 -17.35 23.13 -8.05
C ASN A 642 -16.36 24.30 -8.21
N LEU A 643 -15.11 24.12 -7.80
CA LEU A 643 -14.00 25.07 -7.96
C LEU A 643 -13.65 25.31 -9.43
N ASN A 644 -13.71 24.27 -10.26
CA ASN A 644 -13.38 24.35 -11.68
C ASN A 644 -14.32 23.42 -12.48
N GLN A 645 -14.94 23.92 -13.56
CA GLN A 645 -15.88 23.12 -14.38
C GLN A 645 -15.18 22.05 -15.23
N ASN A 646 -13.85 22.13 -15.38
CA ASN A 646 -13.06 21.27 -16.27
C ASN A 646 -12.17 20.24 -15.53
N MET A 647 -12.20 20.18 -14.19
CA MET A 647 -11.42 19.22 -13.39
C MET A 647 -12.38 18.30 -12.63
N PHE A 648 -12.43 17.03 -13.03
CA PHE A 648 -13.51 16.10 -12.64
C PHE A 648 -13.10 15.06 -11.58
N SER A 649 -11.93 15.15 -10.94
CA SER A 649 -11.36 14.00 -10.22
C SER A 649 -11.49 13.98 -8.69
N SER A 650 -11.63 15.10 -7.97
CA SER A 650 -11.66 15.10 -6.49
C SER A 650 -12.90 15.73 -5.86
N ASN A 651 -13.34 15.20 -4.71
CA ASN A 651 -14.34 15.82 -3.84
C ASN A 651 -13.83 17.11 -3.19
N ASP A 652 -12.51 17.30 -3.11
CA ASP A 652 -11.91 18.54 -2.60
C ASP A 652 -12.24 19.75 -3.47
N ASP A 653 -12.61 19.51 -4.73
CA ASP A 653 -13.05 20.55 -5.65
C ASP A 653 -14.50 21.02 -5.39
N ILE A 654 -15.24 20.38 -4.48
CA ILE A 654 -16.62 20.75 -4.13
C ILE A 654 -16.61 21.73 -2.96
N ILE A 655 -17.00 22.98 -3.22
CA ILE A 655 -17.15 24.02 -2.21
C ILE A 655 -18.50 23.86 -1.53
N ILE A 656 -18.49 23.29 -0.32
CA ILE A 656 -19.63 23.22 0.58
C ILE A 656 -19.52 24.34 1.62
N LEU A 657 -20.49 25.26 1.62
CA LEU A 657 -20.55 26.35 2.61
C LEU A 657 -21.06 25.79 3.94
N LYS A 658 -20.29 25.96 5.02
CA LYS A 658 -20.57 25.32 6.32
C LYS A 658 -21.12 26.30 7.35
N THR A 659 -21.12 27.60 7.05
CA THR A 659 -21.56 28.65 7.97
C THR A 659 -22.51 29.65 7.30
N GLU A 660 -23.40 30.28 8.08
CA GLU A 660 -24.30 31.32 7.56
C GLU A 660 -23.54 32.51 6.95
N LYS A 661 -22.37 32.86 7.51
CA LYS A 661 -21.55 33.98 7.03
C LYS A 661 -21.04 33.72 5.63
N GLU A 662 -20.65 32.49 5.32
CA GLU A 662 -20.25 32.06 3.97
C GLU A 662 -21.44 32.12 3.00
N CYS A 663 -22.62 31.68 3.44
CA CYS A 663 -23.85 31.72 2.64
C CYS A 663 -24.27 33.14 2.25
N ARG A 664 -24.11 34.11 3.15
CA ARG A 664 -24.44 35.53 2.89
C ARG A 664 -23.46 36.20 1.94
N LYS A 665 -22.19 35.81 1.97
CA LYS A 665 -21.14 36.38 1.09
C LYS A 665 -21.13 35.79 -0.31
N THR A 666 -21.75 34.63 -0.51
CA THR A 666 -21.79 33.95 -1.81
C THR A 666 -23.06 34.38 -2.56
N PRO A 667 -22.96 35.08 -3.71
CA PRO A 667 -24.12 35.47 -4.50
C PRO A 667 -24.87 34.24 -5.03
N ASP A 668 -26.19 34.36 -5.21
CA ASP A 668 -27.01 33.32 -5.79
C ASP A 668 -26.63 33.12 -7.26
N ILE A 669 -26.29 31.89 -7.66
CA ILE A 669 -25.79 31.57 -9.01
C ILE A 669 -26.94 31.49 -10.05
N GLY A 670 -28.17 31.83 -9.66
CA GLY A 670 -29.31 31.84 -10.58
C GLY A 670 -29.45 33.16 -11.34
N GLN A 671 -28.71 33.33 -12.44
CA GLN A 671 -29.10 34.09 -13.67
C GLN A 671 -27.90 34.36 -14.61
N THR A 672 -27.32 33.33 -15.22
CA THR A 672 -26.56 33.51 -16.49
C THR A 672 -26.50 32.21 -17.28
N LEU A 673 -27.67 31.71 -17.69
CA LEU A 673 -27.76 30.84 -18.86
C LEU A 673 -28.94 31.36 -19.70
N LYS A 674 -28.63 32.10 -20.76
CA LYS A 674 -29.52 32.32 -21.91
C LYS A 674 -29.12 31.32 -23.00
N PRO A 675 -30.08 30.93 -23.88
CA PRO A 675 -30.17 29.61 -24.51
C PRO A 675 -29.00 29.22 -25.39
#